data_AF-X0ZKD6-F1
#
_entry.id   AF-X0ZKD6-F1
#
_cell.length_a   1.000
_cell.length_b   1.000
_cell.length_c   1.000
_cell.angle_alpha   90.00
_cell.angle_beta   90.00
_cell.angle_gamma   90.00
#
_symmetry.space_group_name_H-M   'P 1'
#
loop_
_entity.id
_entity.type
_entity.pdbx_description
1 polymer ?
#
loop_
_entity_poly.entity_id
_entity_poly.type
_entity_poly.pdbx_seq_one_letter_code
_entity_poly.pdbx_strand_id
1 'polypeptide(L)'
;MKKIFSILFILLLLIPFLISNINLFAEEFKEINYSNDIRKPVVSGIFYPGSAEELKEKIDNLLNKVEREELKGELIGLIVPHAGYDYSGEIAAYAYKQLEGKNFNTVILIGESHYHRFPGASIGNYKSYQTPLGEVEVDNDLATNIIKYEKAIKFYPQVHQGEHSLEVQLPFLQTLLRDFKILPIILGERSSKLSSQIVQAIMQELKGREEKILFIASTDLSHFYPYQTALQLDNLTIKAIEKLDSDSFYQGLSYGNYYLCGGAAVGTLLKIAENLQANKVKLLKYANSGDVTGDKSRVVGYAAFVISKNNPQLNLKEAYYYLELGDSEVQCLLCPRECILVEGERGICGVRQNIKGKLYTLVYGRPVAVHVDPIEKKPISHMLPGSKSFSIATAGCNLGCRFCQNWQISQVLPEDIRSYDLPPEKVVQLALENNCQSIAYTYSEPTIFYEYMIETAKLAHQKGLKNIYVTSGYINPEPLRELCKYIDAANLDIKGFTEDYYRKYCLGKLQPVLESAKIMQEEGVWIELTNLILPTINDDMEVIREMCEWVKKNLGPDVPLYFSRFYPAYKITHLPPTPVETLEKAREIALDVGLHYVYIGNVPGNPAEHTYCPNCGKLLIQRVGFFVTTNNLNEDRCPSCGEKIPGIWK
;
A
#
# COMPACT_ATOMS: atom_id res chain seq x y z
N MET A 1 75.66 2.78 -29.30
CA MET A 1 75.81 1.63 -28.39
C MET A 1 75.99 1.98 -26.89
N LYS A 2 75.64 3.20 -26.40
CA LYS A 2 75.62 3.51 -24.95
C LYS A 2 74.24 3.85 -24.36
N LYS A 3 73.17 3.90 -25.17
CA LYS A 3 71.78 4.15 -24.69
C LYS A 3 70.90 2.90 -24.55
N ILE A 4 71.32 1.74 -25.09
CA ILE A 4 70.54 0.49 -25.00
C ILE A 4 70.91 -0.33 -23.75
N PHE A 5 72.14 -0.20 -23.25
CA PHE A 5 72.59 -0.91 -22.04
C PHE A 5 72.05 -0.33 -20.72
N SER A 6 71.63 0.94 -20.69
CA SER A 6 71.14 1.57 -19.45
C SER A 6 69.66 1.28 -19.16
N ILE A 7 68.89 0.88 -20.18
CA ILE A 7 67.45 0.57 -20.04
C ILE A 7 67.26 -0.90 -19.61
N LEU A 8 68.10 -1.82 -20.09
CA LEU A 8 68.02 -3.24 -19.69
C LEU A 8 68.40 -3.48 -18.21
N PHE A 9 69.31 -2.68 -17.65
CA PHE A 9 69.75 -2.85 -16.25
C PHE A 9 68.73 -2.33 -15.23
N ILE A 10 67.93 -1.33 -15.60
CA ILE A 10 66.83 -0.80 -14.75
C ILE A 10 65.61 -1.74 -14.78
N LEU A 11 65.34 -2.39 -15.92
CA LEU A 11 64.25 -3.38 -16.02
C LEU A 11 64.54 -4.68 -15.24
N LEU A 12 65.80 -5.12 -15.14
CA LEU A 12 66.17 -6.33 -14.38
C LEU A 12 66.18 -6.14 -12.86
N LEU A 13 66.33 -4.91 -12.36
CA LEU A 13 66.25 -4.59 -10.93
C LEU A 13 64.81 -4.40 -10.41
N LEU A 14 63.82 -4.24 -11.30
CA LEU A 14 62.40 -4.09 -10.94
C LEU A 14 61.63 -5.43 -10.90
N ILE A 15 62.16 -6.50 -11.48
CA ILE A 15 61.51 -7.81 -11.51
C ILE A 15 61.37 -8.44 -10.09
N PRO A 16 62.37 -8.36 -9.18
CA PRO A 16 62.19 -8.85 -7.81
C PRO A 16 61.23 -7.99 -6.98
N PHE A 17 61.07 -6.69 -7.32
CA PHE A 17 60.18 -5.75 -6.63
C PHE A 17 58.71 -5.86 -7.09
N LEU A 18 58.48 -6.28 -8.34
CA LEU A 18 57.15 -6.66 -8.81
C LEU A 18 56.73 -8.04 -8.30
N ILE A 19 57.63 -9.04 -8.24
CA ILE A 19 57.27 -10.38 -7.78
C ILE A 19 57.06 -10.42 -6.25
N SER A 20 57.76 -9.60 -5.47
CA SER A 20 57.51 -9.47 -4.02
C SER A 20 56.24 -8.67 -3.68
N ASN A 21 55.76 -7.77 -4.55
CA ASN A 21 54.48 -7.07 -4.36
C ASN A 21 53.27 -7.79 -4.98
N ILE A 22 53.48 -8.69 -5.94
CA ILE A 22 52.40 -9.54 -6.46
C ILE A 22 52.03 -10.63 -5.44
N ASN A 23 52.98 -11.12 -4.64
CA ASN A 23 52.69 -12.06 -3.54
C ASN A 23 52.23 -11.40 -2.22
N LEU A 24 52.20 -10.07 -2.14
CA LEU A 24 51.67 -9.34 -0.97
C LEU A 24 50.23 -8.81 -1.18
N PHE A 25 49.67 -8.99 -2.38
CA PHE A 25 48.26 -8.72 -2.70
C PHE A 25 47.53 -9.92 -3.31
N ALA A 26 48.21 -11.06 -3.47
CA ALA A 26 47.63 -12.33 -3.94
C ALA A 26 47.23 -13.29 -2.82
N GLU A 27 47.08 -12.80 -1.58
CA GLU A 27 46.01 -13.32 -0.70
C GLU A 27 44.70 -12.65 -1.13
N GLU A 28 44.28 -12.94 -2.36
CA GLU A 28 42.91 -12.72 -2.78
C GLU A 28 42.04 -13.55 -1.85
N PHE A 29 41.31 -12.84 -0.99
CA PHE A 29 40.15 -13.29 -0.26
C PHE A 29 39.38 -14.32 -1.09
N LYS A 30 39.56 -15.61 -0.80
CA LYS A 30 38.45 -16.55 -0.97
C LYS A 30 37.31 -15.92 -0.20
N GLU A 31 36.21 -15.57 -0.87
CA GLU A 31 34.96 -15.23 -0.20
C GLU A 31 34.55 -16.47 0.60
N ILE A 32 35.02 -16.55 1.85
CA ILE A 32 34.59 -17.56 2.80
C ILE A 32 33.17 -17.16 3.15
N ASN A 33 32.24 -17.71 2.38
CA ASN A 33 30.83 -17.46 2.59
C ASN A 33 30.28 -18.29 3.75
N TYR A 34 31.02 -19.24 4.32
CA TYR A 34 30.58 -20.19 5.34
C TYR A 34 31.73 -20.60 6.27
N SER A 35 31.44 -20.80 7.57
CA SER A 35 32.36 -21.37 8.56
C SER A 35 31.75 -22.60 9.25
N ASN A 36 32.55 -23.64 9.45
CA ASN A 36 32.20 -24.81 10.26
C ASN A 36 32.28 -24.55 11.78
N ASP A 37 32.70 -23.36 12.19
CA ASP A 37 32.83 -22.99 13.60
C ASP A 37 31.46 -22.79 14.25
N ILE A 38 31.44 -22.94 15.57
CA ILE A 38 30.29 -22.63 16.43
C ILE A 38 30.50 -21.25 17.05
N ARG A 39 29.55 -20.34 16.86
CA ARG A 39 29.59 -19.00 17.45
C ARG A 39 29.29 -19.11 18.96
N LYS A 40 30.27 -18.83 19.81
CA LYS A 40 30.18 -18.89 21.28
C LYS A 40 29.40 -17.70 21.87
N PRO A 41 28.67 -17.86 22.99
CA PRO A 41 27.99 -16.74 23.64
C PRO A 41 29.00 -15.77 24.25
N VAL A 42 28.75 -14.46 24.15
CA VAL A 42 29.62 -13.41 24.71
C VAL A 42 29.03 -12.71 25.92
N VAL A 43 27.72 -12.81 26.14
CA VAL A 43 27.05 -12.16 27.29
C VAL A 43 26.35 -13.16 28.22
N SER A 44 26.60 -14.46 28.05
CA SER A 44 26.20 -15.50 29.01
C SER A 44 26.83 -15.26 30.37
N GLY A 45 26.02 -15.27 31.42
CA GLY A 45 26.41 -14.89 32.79
C GLY A 45 26.45 -13.38 33.05
N ILE A 46 26.17 -12.54 32.03
CA ILE A 46 26.18 -11.07 32.16
C ILE A 46 24.79 -10.50 31.85
N PHE A 47 24.24 -10.79 30.67
CA PHE A 47 22.92 -10.29 30.25
C PHE A 47 21.80 -11.28 30.58
N TYR A 48 22.14 -12.56 30.70
CA TYR A 48 21.25 -13.63 31.10
C TYR A 48 22.06 -14.71 31.85
N PRO A 49 21.42 -15.58 32.68
CA PRO A 49 22.13 -16.57 33.48
C PRO A 49 23.04 -17.50 32.66
N GLY A 50 24.19 -17.87 33.24
CA GLY A 50 25.20 -18.69 32.56
C GLY A 50 24.93 -20.21 32.61
N SER A 51 24.12 -20.67 33.56
CA SER A 51 23.69 -22.07 33.67
C SER A 51 22.38 -22.31 32.92
N ALA A 52 22.21 -23.52 32.37
CA ALA A 52 21.04 -23.88 31.60
C ALA A 52 19.76 -23.87 32.46
N GLU A 53 19.88 -24.38 33.69
CA GLU A 53 18.79 -24.49 34.65
C GLU A 53 18.26 -23.11 35.07
N GLU A 54 19.15 -22.21 35.51
CA GLU A 54 18.77 -20.85 35.93
C GLU A 54 18.21 -20.04 34.75
N LEU A 55 18.80 -20.19 33.56
CA LEU A 55 18.35 -19.48 32.37
C LEU A 55 16.93 -19.91 31.98
N LYS A 56 16.67 -21.22 32.00
CA LYS A 56 15.33 -21.74 31.72
C LYS A 56 14.31 -21.28 32.75
N GLU A 57 14.62 -21.39 34.03
CA GLU A 57 13.74 -20.92 35.11
C GLU A 57 13.44 -19.42 34.99
N LYS A 58 14.46 -18.61 34.69
CA LYS A 58 14.30 -17.17 34.47
C LYS A 58 13.34 -16.87 33.32
N ILE A 59 13.50 -17.55 32.17
CA ILE A 59 12.64 -17.36 30.99
C ILE A 59 11.21 -17.82 31.28
N ASP A 60 11.03 -18.99 31.89
CA ASP A 60 9.71 -19.52 32.25
C ASP A 60 8.97 -18.55 33.18
N ASN A 61 9.67 -18.00 34.18
CA ASN A 61 9.12 -16.97 35.07
C ASN A 61 8.72 -15.68 34.35
N LEU A 62 9.49 -15.24 33.34
CA LEU A 62 9.15 -14.06 32.54
C LEU A 62 7.93 -14.33 31.65
N LEU A 63 7.88 -15.49 30.99
CA LEU A 63 6.77 -15.88 30.11
C LEU A 63 5.46 -16.12 30.87
N ASN A 64 5.51 -16.60 32.11
CA ASN A 64 4.34 -16.86 32.95
C ASN A 64 3.65 -15.58 33.46
N LYS A 65 4.35 -14.42 33.43
CA LYS A 65 3.77 -13.13 33.81
C LYS A 65 2.96 -12.46 32.69
N VAL A 66 3.00 -13.03 31.50
CA VAL A 66 2.53 -12.40 30.28
C VAL A 66 1.43 -13.25 29.66
N GLU A 67 0.35 -12.60 29.27
CA GLU A 67 -0.71 -13.24 28.49
C GLU A 67 -0.44 -13.15 27.00
N ARG A 68 -0.87 -14.19 26.28
CA ARG A 68 -0.82 -14.21 24.82
C ARG A 68 -1.92 -13.31 24.26
N GLU A 69 -1.58 -12.58 23.21
CA GLU A 69 -2.54 -11.79 22.45
C GLU A 69 -3.22 -12.64 21.39
N GLU A 70 -4.54 -12.45 21.23
CA GLU A 70 -5.32 -13.14 20.19
C GLU A 70 -5.06 -12.48 18.83
N LEU A 71 -4.12 -13.04 18.07
CA LEU A 71 -3.83 -12.58 16.71
C LEU A 71 -4.91 -13.07 15.74
N LYS A 72 -5.60 -12.14 15.07
CA LYS A 72 -6.62 -12.41 14.04
C LYS A 72 -6.02 -12.77 12.67
N GLY A 73 -4.83 -13.38 12.65
CA GLY A 73 -4.04 -13.54 11.44
C GLY A 73 -2.76 -14.32 11.60
N GLU A 74 -1.99 -14.36 10.52
CA GLU A 74 -0.66 -14.94 10.48
C GLU A 74 0.34 -14.02 11.19
N LEU A 75 1.22 -14.61 12.01
CA LEU A 75 2.31 -13.91 12.66
C LEU A 75 3.47 -13.79 11.66
N ILE A 76 3.87 -12.55 11.35
CA ILE A 76 4.95 -12.26 10.39
C ILE A 76 6.26 -11.99 11.14
N GLY A 77 6.22 -11.17 12.18
CA GLY A 77 7.44 -10.82 12.88
C GLY A 77 7.26 -10.13 14.22
N LEU A 78 8.38 -9.96 14.91
CA LEU A 78 8.48 -9.33 16.23
C LEU A 78 9.53 -8.22 16.21
N ILE A 79 9.30 -7.16 16.99
CA ILE A 79 10.34 -6.18 17.32
C ILE A 79 10.58 -6.30 18.82
N VAL A 80 11.83 -6.55 19.23
CA VAL A 80 12.17 -7.03 20.57
C VAL A 80 13.42 -6.31 21.10
N PRO A 81 13.47 -5.93 22.39
CA PRO A 81 14.66 -5.35 23.01
C PRO A 81 15.80 -6.35 23.19
N HIS A 82 17.02 -5.85 23.41
CA HIS A 82 18.23 -6.67 23.58
C HIS A 82 19.10 -6.30 24.78
N ALA A 83 18.62 -5.47 25.71
CA ALA A 83 19.27 -5.31 27.00
C ALA A 83 19.27 -6.63 27.84
N GLY A 84 19.99 -6.63 28.96
CA GLY A 84 19.98 -7.75 29.90
C GLY A 84 18.57 -8.08 30.42
N TYR A 85 18.32 -9.37 30.68
CA TYR A 85 17.00 -9.90 31.04
C TYR A 85 16.41 -9.31 32.32
N ASP A 86 17.26 -8.83 33.23
CA ASP A 86 16.81 -8.13 34.43
C ASP A 86 16.14 -6.78 34.11
N TYR A 87 16.48 -6.15 32.98
CA TYR A 87 15.93 -4.86 32.57
C TYR A 87 14.82 -5.01 31.52
N SER A 88 15.10 -5.70 30.42
CA SER A 88 14.20 -5.76 29.26
C SER A 88 13.49 -7.10 29.09
N GLY A 89 13.85 -8.12 29.88
CA GLY A 89 13.37 -9.50 29.70
C GLY A 89 11.87 -9.65 29.82
N GLU A 90 11.23 -8.88 30.71
CA GLU A 90 9.76 -8.87 30.81
C GLU A 90 9.11 -8.30 29.54
N ILE A 91 9.68 -7.23 28.98
CA ILE A 91 9.20 -6.62 27.74
C ILE A 91 9.41 -7.58 26.57
N ALA A 92 10.58 -8.22 26.48
CA ALA A 92 10.83 -9.26 25.48
C ALA A 92 9.83 -10.42 25.59
N ALA A 93 9.45 -10.82 26.80
CA ALA A 93 8.47 -11.89 27.03
C ALA A 93 7.08 -11.56 26.42
N TYR A 94 6.65 -10.29 26.39
CA TYR A 94 5.43 -9.89 25.65
C TYR A 94 5.47 -10.30 24.18
N ALA A 95 6.59 -10.05 23.48
CA ALA A 95 6.76 -10.47 22.09
C ALA A 95 6.85 -11.99 21.95
N TYR A 96 7.69 -12.63 22.77
CA TYR A 96 7.94 -14.06 22.65
C TYR A 96 6.76 -14.94 23.05
N LYS A 97 5.92 -14.52 24.00
CA LYS A 97 4.69 -15.24 24.36
C LYS A 97 3.77 -15.48 23.16
N GLN A 98 3.87 -14.66 22.10
CA GLN A 98 3.10 -14.83 20.87
C GLN A 98 3.52 -16.05 20.02
N LEU A 99 4.67 -16.66 20.32
CA LEU A 99 5.18 -17.87 19.67
C LEU A 99 4.62 -19.16 20.28
N GLU A 100 3.97 -19.11 21.43
CA GLU A 100 3.50 -20.30 22.15
C GLU A 100 2.55 -21.14 21.26
N GLY A 101 2.88 -22.42 21.09
CA GLY A 101 2.12 -23.35 20.23
C GLY A 101 2.25 -23.08 18.73
N LYS A 102 3.21 -22.26 18.29
CA LYS A 102 3.55 -22.06 16.87
C LYS A 102 4.86 -22.76 16.53
N ASN A 103 5.02 -23.13 15.26
CA ASN A 103 6.24 -23.72 14.72
C ASN A 103 6.74 -22.88 13.56
N PHE A 104 8.07 -22.71 13.50
CA PHE A 104 8.78 -22.01 12.43
C PHE A 104 9.99 -22.86 12.03
N ASN A 105 10.26 -22.93 10.73
CA ASN A 105 11.41 -23.65 10.19
C ASN A 105 12.70 -22.83 10.37
N THR A 106 12.63 -21.54 10.05
CA THR A 106 13.77 -20.62 10.16
C THR A 106 13.35 -19.31 10.80
N VAL A 107 14.15 -18.81 11.74
CA VAL A 107 13.99 -17.48 12.36
C VAL A 107 15.08 -16.55 11.83
N ILE A 108 14.68 -15.52 11.09
CA ILE A 108 15.59 -14.49 10.57
C ILE A 108 15.72 -13.39 11.62
N LEU A 109 16.92 -13.25 12.16
CA LEU A 109 17.26 -12.29 13.22
C LEU A 109 17.98 -11.11 12.60
N ILE A 110 17.44 -9.89 12.75
CA ILE A 110 18.00 -8.68 12.16
C ILE A 110 18.41 -7.74 13.29
N GLY A 111 19.68 -7.35 13.30
CA GLY A 111 20.26 -6.46 14.31
C GLY A 111 21.21 -5.45 13.68
N GLU A 112 21.60 -4.45 14.44
CA GLU A 112 22.66 -3.52 14.07
C GLU A 112 23.95 -3.83 14.84
N SER A 113 25.08 -3.51 14.21
CA SER A 113 26.41 -3.68 14.81
C SER A 113 26.69 -2.57 15.83
N HIS A 114 27.02 -2.96 17.06
CA HIS A 114 27.42 -2.04 18.14
C HIS A 114 28.92 -1.71 18.10
N TYR A 115 29.75 -2.65 17.65
CA TYR A 115 31.20 -2.58 17.81
C TYR A 115 31.94 -2.29 16.50
N HIS A 116 31.38 -2.67 15.35
CA HIS A 116 32.05 -2.58 14.05
C HIS A 116 31.21 -1.78 13.06
N ARG A 117 31.79 -0.71 12.49
CA ARG A 117 31.21 -0.05 11.31
C ARG A 117 31.78 -0.69 10.05
N PHE A 118 30.91 -1.10 9.13
CA PHE A 118 31.28 -1.71 7.85
C PHE A 118 30.20 -1.43 6.80
N PRO A 119 30.54 -1.36 5.51
CA PRO A 119 29.54 -1.16 4.46
C PRO A 119 28.68 -2.42 4.27
N GLY A 120 27.38 -2.21 4.06
CA GLY A 120 26.44 -3.30 3.77
C GLY A 120 25.97 -4.07 5.00
N ALA A 121 25.73 -5.38 4.82
CA ALA A 121 25.23 -6.27 5.87
C ALA A 121 26.06 -7.55 5.98
N SER A 122 26.04 -8.15 7.16
CA SER A 122 26.70 -9.42 7.44
C SER A 122 25.71 -10.52 7.80
N ILE A 123 25.71 -11.62 7.06
CA ILE A 123 24.99 -12.84 7.45
C ILE A 123 25.94 -13.78 8.17
N GLY A 124 25.60 -14.19 9.38
CA GLY A 124 26.43 -15.05 10.22
C GLY A 124 26.34 -16.50 9.78
N ASN A 125 27.11 -16.87 8.76
CA ASN A 125 27.09 -18.21 8.16
C ASN A 125 28.00 -19.21 8.89
N TYR A 126 27.83 -19.31 10.21
CA TYR A 126 28.46 -20.32 11.08
C TYR A 126 27.73 -21.65 11.00
N LYS A 127 28.28 -22.73 11.56
CA LYS A 127 27.54 -23.99 11.72
C LYS A 127 26.33 -23.80 12.66
N SER A 128 26.56 -23.19 13.81
CA SER A 128 25.53 -22.96 14.84
C SER A 128 25.92 -21.82 15.77
N TYR A 129 24.94 -21.31 16.52
CA TYR A 129 25.15 -20.40 17.66
C TYR A 129 24.90 -21.17 18.95
N GLN A 130 25.81 -21.03 19.92
CA GLN A 130 25.70 -21.68 21.23
C GLN A 130 25.13 -20.73 22.28
N THR A 131 24.25 -21.25 23.13
CA THR A 131 23.80 -20.65 24.40
C THR A 131 23.94 -21.69 25.53
N PRO A 132 23.66 -21.35 26.80
CA PRO A 132 23.57 -22.34 27.88
C PRO A 132 22.50 -23.42 27.64
N LEU A 133 21.46 -23.15 26.83
CA LEU A 133 20.40 -24.12 26.52
C LEU A 133 20.77 -25.09 25.38
N GLY A 134 21.92 -24.91 24.76
CA GLY A 134 22.40 -25.73 23.64
C GLY A 134 22.70 -24.91 22.38
N GLU A 135 22.86 -25.61 21.26
CA GLU A 135 23.17 -25.00 19.97
C GLU A 135 21.90 -24.79 19.12
N VAL A 136 21.91 -23.73 18.31
CA VAL A 136 20.90 -23.45 17.29
C VAL A 136 21.60 -23.40 15.94
N GLU A 137 21.20 -24.28 15.01
CA GLU A 137 21.80 -24.36 13.68
C GLU A 137 21.48 -23.11 12.85
N VAL A 138 22.44 -22.70 12.01
CA VAL A 138 22.20 -21.65 11.03
C VAL A 138 21.58 -22.27 9.77
N ASP A 139 20.65 -21.57 9.14
CA ASP A 139 20.16 -21.92 7.81
C ASP A 139 21.22 -21.56 6.75
N ASN A 140 22.24 -22.42 6.64
CA ASN A 140 23.42 -22.16 5.82
C ASN A 140 23.11 -22.12 4.32
N ASP A 141 22.08 -22.85 3.87
CA ASP A 141 21.62 -22.82 2.48
C ASP A 141 21.01 -21.47 2.15
N LEU A 142 20.09 -20.99 2.99
CA LEU A 142 19.48 -19.67 2.85
C LEU A 142 20.54 -18.56 2.95
N ALA A 143 21.46 -18.66 3.93
CA ALA A 143 22.56 -17.72 4.10
C ALA A 143 23.43 -17.61 2.85
N THR A 144 23.87 -18.76 2.34
CA THR A 144 24.77 -18.83 1.19
C THR A 144 24.11 -18.28 -0.07
N ASN A 145 22.83 -18.55 -0.29
CA ASN A 145 22.13 -18.05 -1.46
C ASN A 145 21.90 -16.54 -1.41
N ILE A 146 21.51 -15.99 -0.25
CA ILE A 146 21.33 -14.54 -0.07
C ILE A 146 22.66 -13.81 -0.28
N ILE A 147 23.77 -14.31 0.29
CA ILE A 147 25.11 -13.73 0.10
C ILE A 147 25.50 -13.73 -1.38
N LYS A 148 25.19 -14.80 -2.14
CA LYS A 148 25.48 -14.87 -3.58
C LYS A 148 24.62 -13.91 -4.40
N TYR A 149 23.39 -13.64 -3.98
CA TYR A 149 22.45 -12.80 -4.71
C TYR A 149 22.84 -11.32 -4.68
N GLU A 150 23.26 -10.81 -3.51
CA GLU A 150 23.53 -9.39 -3.30
C GLU A 150 24.94 -9.14 -2.75
N LYS A 151 25.76 -8.41 -3.52
CA LYS A 151 27.17 -8.12 -3.20
C LYS A 151 27.36 -7.24 -1.96
N ALA A 152 26.34 -6.48 -1.58
CA ALA A 152 26.33 -5.71 -0.34
C ALA A 152 26.18 -6.59 0.92
N ILE A 153 25.89 -7.89 0.76
CA ILE A 153 25.73 -8.84 1.86
C ILE A 153 26.92 -9.81 1.85
N LYS A 154 27.64 -9.92 2.97
CA LYS A 154 28.81 -10.83 3.09
C LYS A 154 28.80 -11.58 4.41
N PHE A 155 29.72 -12.52 4.58
CA PHE A 155 30.01 -13.08 5.91
C PHE A 155 31.26 -12.42 6.50
N TYR A 156 31.10 -11.72 7.63
CA TYR A 156 32.19 -11.08 8.38
C TYR A 156 32.23 -11.68 9.79
N PRO A 157 32.96 -12.79 10.01
CA PRO A 157 32.96 -13.51 11.29
C PRO A 157 33.20 -12.60 12.51
N GLN A 158 34.15 -11.67 12.40
CA GLN A 158 34.50 -10.73 13.47
C GLN A 158 33.34 -9.85 13.93
N VAL A 159 32.38 -9.54 13.04
CA VAL A 159 31.20 -8.73 13.39
C VAL A 159 30.25 -9.50 14.31
N HIS A 160 30.15 -10.82 14.12
CA HIS A 160 29.25 -11.69 14.89
C HIS A 160 29.87 -12.18 16.20
N GLN A 161 31.20 -12.30 16.25
CA GLN A 161 31.93 -12.81 17.42
C GLN A 161 31.76 -11.93 18.65
N GLY A 162 31.70 -10.60 18.50
CA GLY A 162 31.53 -9.66 19.62
C GLY A 162 30.11 -9.11 19.79
N GLU A 163 29.21 -9.35 18.84
CA GLU A 163 27.88 -8.75 18.84
C GLU A 163 26.90 -9.53 19.73
N HIS A 164 26.08 -8.81 20.51
CA HIS A 164 25.14 -9.39 21.46
C HIS A 164 23.68 -9.23 21.03
N SER A 165 23.37 -8.27 20.15
CA SER A 165 22.00 -7.88 19.78
C SER A 165 21.14 -9.05 19.30
N LEU A 166 21.75 -10.04 18.63
CA LEU A 166 21.06 -11.25 18.17
C LEU A 166 21.18 -12.44 19.14
N GLU A 167 22.26 -12.52 19.91
CA GLU A 167 22.50 -13.61 20.86
C GLU A 167 21.42 -13.67 21.94
N VAL A 168 21.09 -12.52 22.51
CA VAL A 168 20.13 -12.42 23.63
C VAL A 168 18.69 -12.80 23.24
N GLN A 169 18.43 -12.93 21.94
CA GLN A 169 17.14 -13.38 21.41
C GLN A 169 17.02 -14.91 21.45
N LEU A 170 18.14 -15.63 21.39
CA LEU A 170 18.20 -17.08 21.20
C LEU A 170 17.61 -17.89 22.36
N PRO A 171 17.87 -17.58 23.65
CA PRO A 171 17.34 -18.40 24.73
C PRO A 171 15.81 -18.41 24.78
N PHE A 172 15.14 -17.28 24.51
CA PHE A 172 13.67 -17.25 24.42
C PHE A 172 13.16 -18.15 23.29
N LEU A 173 13.82 -18.13 22.13
CA LEU A 173 13.47 -18.98 20.99
C LEU A 173 13.66 -20.47 21.31
N GLN A 174 14.76 -20.86 21.96
CA GLN A 174 15.04 -22.25 22.36
C GLN A 174 14.04 -22.78 23.39
N THR A 175 13.45 -21.92 24.23
CA THR A 175 12.40 -22.32 25.17
C THR A 175 11.05 -22.56 24.47
N LEU A 176 10.73 -21.80 23.42
CA LEU A 176 9.39 -21.75 22.81
C LEU A 176 9.25 -22.55 21.52
N LEU A 177 10.31 -22.67 20.73
CA LEU A 177 10.32 -23.33 19.44
C LEU A 177 11.09 -24.66 19.50
N ARG A 178 10.76 -25.57 18.60
CA ARG A 178 11.45 -26.85 18.41
C ARG A 178 11.92 -26.98 16.97
N ASP A 179 13.06 -27.65 16.77
CA ASP A 179 13.59 -28.04 15.46
C ASP A 179 13.63 -26.88 14.44
N PHE A 180 14.13 -25.71 14.87
CA PHE A 180 14.23 -24.51 14.04
C PHE A 180 15.70 -24.15 13.76
N LYS A 181 15.93 -23.46 12.64
CA LYS A 181 17.21 -22.84 12.28
C LYS A 181 17.16 -21.32 12.45
N ILE A 182 18.31 -20.66 12.46
CA ILE A 182 18.41 -19.20 12.48
C ILE A 182 19.13 -18.64 11.25
N LEU A 183 18.80 -17.42 10.87
CA LEU A 183 19.58 -16.63 9.92
C LEU A 183 19.94 -15.29 10.57
N PRO A 184 21.11 -15.16 11.20
CA PRO A 184 21.54 -13.93 11.85
C PRO A 184 22.07 -12.91 10.83
N ILE A 185 21.46 -11.74 10.76
CA ILE A 185 21.81 -10.62 9.89
C ILE A 185 22.18 -9.41 10.74
N ILE A 186 23.42 -8.95 10.62
CA ILE A 186 23.92 -7.73 11.28
C ILE A 186 24.10 -6.64 10.22
N LEU A 187 23.46 -5.49 10.41
CA LEU A 187 23.56 -4.34 9.53
C LEU A 187 24.73 -3.45 9.95
N GLY A 188 25.56 -3.06 8.98
CA GLY A 188 26.71 -2.18 9.19
C GLY A 188 26.43 -0.70 8.91
N GLU A 189 25.34 -0.40 8.20
CA GLU A 189 24.90 0.97 7.88
C GLU A 189 23.37 1.14 7.96
N ARG A 190 22.94 2.39 8.21
CA ARG A 190 21.53 2.76 8.31
C ARG A 190 21.02 3.32 6.98
N SER A 191 20.61 2.44 6.08
CA SER A 191 20.25 2.82 4.70
C SER A 191 18.97 2.11 4.23
N SER A 192 17.98 2.91 3.79
CA SER A 192 16.77 2.37 3.13
C SER A 192 17.12 1.59 1.86
N LYS A 193 18.16 2.04 1.12
CA LYS A 193 18.67 1.35 -0.07
C LYS A 193 19.19 -0.04 0.28
N LEU A 194 20.06 -0.16 1.29
CA LEU A 194 20.58 -1.45 1.73
C LEU A 194 19.44 -2.37 2.17
N SER A 195 18.47 -1.82 2.90
CA SER A 195 17.30 -2.59 3.36
C SER A 195 16.50 -3.15 2.19
N SER A 196 16.26 -2.35 1.15
CA SER A 196 15.60 -2.82 -0.07
C SER A 196 16.40 -3.94 -0.76
N GLN A 197 17.73 -3.85 -0.79
CA GLN A 197 18.60 -4.90 -1.36
C GLN A 197 18.51 -6.21 -0.56
N ILE A 198 18.54 -6.12 0.77
CA ILE A 198 18.37 -7.28 1.67
C ILE A 198 16.99 -7.90 1.49
N VAL A 199 15.93 -7.08 1.52
CA VAL A 199 14.54 -7.54 1.33
C VAL A 199 14.40 -8.24 0.00
N GLN A 200 14.93 -7.67 -1.08
CA GLN A 200 14.87 -8.27 -2.42
C GLN A 200 15.56 -9.65 -2.44
N ALA A 201 16.74 -9.77 -1.84
CA ALA A 201 17.46 -11.04 -1.77
C ALA A 201 16.70 -12.10 -0.96
N ILE A 202 16.16 -11.71 0.21
CA ILE A 202 15.33 -12.60 1.04
C ILE A 202 14.07 -13.02 0.28
N MET A 203 13.29 -12.08 -0.25
CA MET A 203 12.03 -12.39 -0.95
C MET A 203 12.25 -13.27 -2.18
N GLN A 204 13.38 -13.10 -2.88
CA GLN A 204 13.74 -13.95 -4.01
C GLN A 204 13.99 -15.40 -3.56
N GLU A 205 14.73 -15.62 -2.48
CA GLU A 205 15.04 -16.96 -1.97
C GLU A 205 13.85 -17.65 -1.30
N LEU A 206 12.93 -16.87 -0.72
CA LEU A 206 11.70 -17.40 -0.11
C LEU A 206 10.60 -17.68 -1.14
N LYS A 207 10.74 -17.22 -2.38
CA LYS A 207 9.71 -17.40 -3.42
C LYS A 207 9.48 -18.89 -3.71
N GLY A 208 8.27 -19.36 -3.42
CA GLY A 208 7.87 -20.75 -3.67
C GLY A 208 8.34 -21.75 -2.60
N ARG A 209 8.90 -21.28 -1.48
CA ARG A 209 9.14 -22.12 -0.31
C ARG A 209 7.85 -22.31 0.49
N GLU A 210 7.68 -23.50 1.06
CA GLU A 210 6.59 -23.81 2.00
C GLU A 210 7.01 -23.62 3.47
N GLU A 211 8.28 -23.31 3.71
CA GLU A 211 8.86 -23.11 5.04
C GLU A 211 8.22 -21.92 5.76
N LYS A 212 7.89 -22.09 7.04
CA LYS A 212 7.40 -21.01 7.90
C LYS A 212 8.57 -20.20 8.44
N ILE A 213 8.65 -18.94 8.04
CA ILE A 213 9.72 -18.02 8.43
C ILE A 213 9.19 -17.02 9.45
N LEU A 214 9.92 -16.85 10.57
CA LEU A 214 9.68 -15.77 11.52
C LEU A 214 10.75 -14.70 11.36
N PHE A 215 10.37 -13.43 11.35
CA PHE A 215 11.32 -12.31 11.29
C PHE A 215 11.37 -11.57 12.62
N ILE A 216 12.57 -11.29 13.14
CA ILE A 216 12.74 -10.55 14.40
C ILE A 216 13.72 -9.41 14.18
N ALA A 217 13.29 -8.18 14.48
CA ALA A 217 14.17 -7.02 14.56
C ALA A 217 14.53 -6.75 16.03
N SER A 218 15.82 -6.69 16.29
CA SER A 218 16.38 -6.48 17.63
C SER A 218 16.70 -5.00 17.85
N THR A 219 16.04 -4.35 18.81
CA THR A 219 16.29 -2.94 19.16
C THR A 219 15.80 -2.56 20.56
N ASP A 220 16.63 -1.79 21.26
CA ASP A 220 16.21 -0.89 22.33
C ASP A 220 15.84 0.50 21.75
N LEU A 221 15.10 1.31 22.50
CA LEU A 221 14.65 2.65 22.08
C LEU A 221 15.62 3.75 22.54
N SER A 222 15.14 4.85 23.11
CA SER A 222 16.00 5.97 23.54
C SER A 222 16.98 5.55 24.63
N HIS A 223 18.16 6.19 24.68
CA HIS A 223 19.24 5.85 25.60
C HIS A 223 19.66 7.06 26.44
N PHE A 224 19.72 6.86 27.76
CA PHE A 224 20.32 7.77 28.75
C PHE A 224 19.65 9.14 28.90
N TYR A 225 18.37 9.26 28.53
CA TYR A 225 17.56 10.44 28.80
C TYR A 225 16.85 10.36 30.16
N PRO A 226 16.48 11.49 30.78
CA PRO A 226 15.55 11.49 31.90
C PRO A 226 14.22 10.84 31.52
N TYR A 227 13.59 10.16 32.47
CA TYR A 227 12.40 9.32 32.26
C TYR A 227 11.29 9.98 31.43
N GLN A 228 10.94 11.23 31.73
CA GLN A 228 9.88 11.96 31.00
C GLN A 228 10.25 12.29 29.55
N THR A 229 11.53 12.57 29.30
CA THR A 229 12.03 12.82 27.95
C THR A 229 12.07 11.52 27.15
N ALA A 230 12.55 10.42 27.76
CA ALA A 230 12.54 9.10 27.13
C ALA A 230 11.13 8.71 26.69
N LEU A 231 10.12 8.86 27.57
CA LEU A 231 8.71 8.62 27.24
C LEU A 231 8.23 9.38 26.00
N GLN A 232 8.57 10.67 25.89
CA GLN A 232 8.15 11.50 24.76
C GLN A 232 8.81 11.05 23.45
N LEU A 233 10.12 10.83 23.47
CA LEU A 233 10.90 10.41 22.30
C LEU A 233 10.51 9.00 21.84
N ASP A 234 10.34 8.08 22.79
CA ASP A 234 9.97 6.70 22.51
C ASP A 234 8.56 6.63 21.90
N ASN A 235 7.60 7.41 22.39
CA ASN A 235 6.24 7.44 21.84
C ASN A 235 6.20 7.92 20.38
N LEU A 236 7.10 8.82 19.96
CA LEU A 236 7.24 9.20 18.55
C LEU A 236 7.72 8.03 17.70
N THR A 237 8.74 7.32 18.18
CA THR A 237 9.27 6.11 17.52
C THR A 237 8.19 5.01 17.44
N ILE A 238 7.48 4.74 18.54
CA ILE A 238 6.41 3.74 18.62
C ILE A 238 5.32 4.02 17.58
N LYS A 239 4.81 5.26 17.55
CA LYS A 239 3.77 5.66 16.58
C LYS A 239 4.23 5.56 15.13
N ALA A 240 5.53 5.76 14.87
CA ALA A 240 6.09 5.58 13.54
C ALA A 240 6.14 4.09 13.15
N ILE A 241 6.50 3.21 14.08
CA ILE A 241 6.51 1.75 13.87
C ILE A 241 5.08 1.21 13.62
N GLU A 242 4.09 1.66 14.40
CA GLU A 242 2.70 1.18 14.28
C GLU A 242 2.03 1.53 12.93
N LYS A 243 2.57 2.52 12.19
CA LYS A 243 2.05 2.90 10.88
C LYS A 243 2.30 1.85 9.80
N LEU A 244 3.29 0.97 9.97
CA LEU A 244 3.72 0.00 8.96
C LEU A 244 3.97 0.68 7.60
N ASP A 245 4.84 1.69 7.62
CA ASP A 245 5.27 2.45 6.44
C ASP A 245 6.79 2.60 6.51
N SER A 246 7.50 1.74 5.80
CA SER A 246 8.97 1.67 5.91
C SER A 246 9.66 2.90 5.33
N ASP A 247 9.11 3.51 4.27
CA ASP A 247 9.71 4.67 3.60
C ASP A 247 9.57 5.93 4.47
N SER A 248 8.38 6.18 5.03
CA SER A 248 8.18 7.26 6.01
C SER A 248 9.02 7.04 7.28
N PHE A 249 9.19 5.77 7.70
CA PHE A 249 10.04 5.43 8.84
C PHE A 249 11.51 5.79 8.59
N TYR A 250 12.07 5.39 7.43
CA TYR A 250 13.44 5.75 7.04
C TYR A 250 13.63 7.25 6.85
N GLN A 251 12.62 7.95 6.33
CA GLN A 251 12.67 9.40 6.23
C GLN A 251 12.80 10.04 7.62
N GLY A 252 11.98 9.62 8.59
CA GLY A 252 12.06 10.12 9.95
C GLY A 252 13.37 9.79 10.67
N LEU A 253 13.96 8.61 10.40
CA LEU A 253 15.32 8.27 10.87
C LEU A 253 16.36 9.25 10.32
N SER A 254 16.30 9.59 9.04
CA SER A 254 17.27 10.51 8.42
C SER A 254 17.17 11.94 8.94
N TYR A 255 15.99 12.35 9.40
CA TYR A 255 15.75 13.63 10.07
C TYR A 255 16.11 13.61 11.57
N GLY A 256 16.50 12.46 12.14
CA GLY A 256 16.82 12.33 13.56
C GLY A 256 15.61 12.37 14.48
N ASN A 257 14.41 12.04 13.97
CA ASN A 257 13.16 12.11 14.74
C ASN A 257 12.92 10.90 15.65
N TYR A 258 13.61 9.79 15.41
CA TYR A 258 13.39 8.51 16.11
C TYR A 258 14.66 8.03 16.82
N TYR A 259 14.50 7.58 18.05
CA TYR A 259 15.60 7.24 18.95
C TYR A 259 15.57 5.76 19.27
N LEU A 260 16.44 5.00 18.61
CA LEU A 260 16.59 3.55 18.78
C LEU A 260 17.95 3.07 18.28
N CYS A 261 18.48 1.99 18.85
CA CYS A 261 19.78 1.43 18.46
C CYS A 261 19.69 0.57 17.19
N GLY A 262 18.54 -0.04 16.90
CA GLY A 262 18.27 -0.90 15.73
C GLY A 262 17.31 -0.28 14.71
N GLY A 263 17.46 1.02 14.40
CA GLY A 263 16.63 1.73 13.41
C GLY A 263 16.55 1.06 12.03
N ALA A 264 17.68 0.66 11.45
CA ALA A 264 17.75 -0.07 10.20
C ALA A 264 17.24 -1.51 10.32
N ALA A 265 17.38 -2.16 11.47
CA ALA A 265 16.81 -3.49 11.70
C ALA A 265 15.27 -3.43 11.67
N VAL A 266 14.68 -2.48 12.39
CA VAL A 266 13.24 -2.22 12.37
C VAL A 266 12.76 -1.80 10.99
N GLY A 267 13.43 -0.85 10.34
CA GLY A 267 13.04 -0.40 9.00
C GLY A 267 13.11 -1.53 7.96
N THR A 268 14.10 -2.42 8.06
CA THR A 268 14.19 -3.62 7.21
C THR A 268 13.03 -4.57 7.47
N LEU A 269 12.69 -4.84 8.74
CA LEU A 269 11.54 -5.67 9.08
C LEU A 269 10.20 -5.07 8.61
N LEU A 270 10.01 -3.77 8.73
CA LEU A 270 8.82 -3.09 8.21
C LEU A 270 8.71 -3.28 6.68
N LYS A 271 9.83 -3.15 5.96
CA LYS A 271 9.86 -3.36 4.50
C LYS A 271 9.62 -4.83 4.10
N ILE A 272 10.14 -5.79 4.88
CA ILE A 272 9.81 -7.21 4.72
C ILE A 272 8.31 -7.43 4.93
N ALA A 273 7.76 -6.87 6.00
CA ALA A 273 6.35 -7.00 6.35
C ALA A 273 5.42 -6.42 5.27
N GLU A 274 5.76 -5.27 4.68
CA GLU A 274 5.03 -4.71 3.53
C GLU A 274 5.06 -5.65 2.31
N ASN A 275 6.21 -6.25 2.00
CA ASN A 275 6.34 -7.22 0.88
C ASN A 275 5.53 -8.50 1.12
N LEU A 276 5.42 -8.93 2.39
CA LEU A 276 4.59 -10.07 2.79
C LEU A 276 3.10 -9.69 2.95
N GLN A 277 2.74 -8.43 2.67
CA GLN A 277 1.39 -7.88 2.81
C GLN A 277 0.86 -7.96 4.26
N ALA A 278 1.75 -7.87 5.25
CA ALA A 278 1.34 -7.61 6.62
C ALA A 278 0.52 -6.31 6.65
N ASN A 279 -0.49 -6.25 7.50
CA ASN A 279 -1.42 -5.12 7.56
C ASN A 279 -1.66 -4.62 8.98
N LYS A 280 -0.96 -5.21 9.95
CA LYS A 280 -1.07 -4.83 11.35
C LYS A 280 0.29 -4.88 12.03
N VAL A 281 0.65 -3.77 12.68
CA VAL A 281 1.66 -3.72 13.73
C VAL A 281 0.94 -3.30 15.01
N LYS A 282 1.22 -3.96 16.12
CA LYS A 282 0.64 -3.65 17.44
C LYS A 282 1.76 -3.57 18.47
N LEU A 283 1.82 -2.45 19.21
CA LEU A 283 2.59 -2.39 20.46
C LEU A 283 1.96 -3.34 21.48
N LEU A 284 2.76 -4.28 21.98
CA LEU A 284 2.34 -5.21 23.04
C LEU A 284 2.62 -4.60 24.41
N LYS A 285 3.83 -4.08 24.59
CA LYS A 285 4.27 -3.47 25.84
C LYS A 285 5.38 -2.47 25.58
N TYR A 286 5.37 -1.39 26.36
CA TYR A 286 6.47 -0.45 26.49
C TYR A 286 6.80 -0.26 27.98
N ALA A 287 8.09 -0.13 28.29
CA ALA A 287 8.63 0.31 29.58
C ALA A 287 10.02 0.91 29.37
N ASN A 288 10.64 1.43 30.42
CA ASN A 288 12.06 1.78 30.40
C ASN A 288 12.78 1.26 31.65
N SER A 289 14.11 1.31 31.66
CA SER A 289 14.93 0.80 32.77
C SER A 289 14.62 1.44 34.12
N GLY A 290 14.05 2.64 34.15
CA GLY A 290 13.61 3.31 35.38
C GLY A 290 12.35 2.70 36.00
N ASP A 291 11.54 1.99 35.22
CA ASP A 291 10.38 1.22 35.72
C ASP A 291 10.81 -0.03 36.49
N VAL A 292 12.02 -0.53 36.21
CA VAL A 292 12.62 -1.70 36.88
C VAL A 292 13.51 -1.28 38.05
N THR A 293 14.42 -0.34 37.82
CA THR A 293 15.46 0.04 38.79
C THR A 293 15.03 1.11 39.79
N GLY A 294 13.99 1.88 39.47
CA GLY A 294 13.60 3.08 40.22
C GLY A 294 14.44 4.33 39.93
N ASP A 295 15.61 4.21 39.28
CA ASP A 295 16.40 5.37 38.84
C ASP A 295 15.81 5.96 37.56
N LYS A 296 15.30 7.19 37.67
CA LYS A 296 14.63 7.92 36.58
C LYS A 296 15.48 9.00 35.94
N SER A 297 16.75 9.13 36.35
CA SER A 297 17.65 10.18 35.88
C SER A 297 18.19 9.92 34.47
N ARG A 298 18.46 8.65 34.14
CA ARG A 298 19.03 8.21 32.86
C ARG A 298 18.52 6.81 32.53
N VAL A 299 17.52 6.72 31.66
CA VAL A 299 16.86 5.44 31.35
C VAL A 299 17.11 4.98 29.92
N VAL A 300 16.89 3.69 29.67
CA VAL A 300 16.83 3.11 28.33
C VAL A 300 15.41 2.60 28.08
N GLY A 301 14.81 2.97 26.95
CA GLY A 301 13.46 2.56 26.57
C GLY A 301 13.42 1.18 25.92
N TYR A 302 12.35 0.43 26.18
CA TYR A 302 12.13 -0.93 25.67
C TYR A 302 10.69 -1.05 25.14
N ALA A 303 10.54 -1.64 23.97
CA ALA A 303 9.22 -1.92 23.41
C ALA A 303 9.18 -3.28 22.73
N ALA A 304 8.07 -3.98 22.91
CA ALA A 304 7.75 -5.22 22.23
C ALA A 304 6.59 -4.99 21.26
N PHE A 305 6.78 -5.37 20.01
CA PHE A 305 5.75 -5.30 18.98
C PHE A 305 5.50 -6.66 18.35
N VAL A 306 4.28 -6.84 17.87
CA VAL A 306 3.90 -7.92 16.96
C VAL A 306 3.49 -7.35 15.61
N ILE A 307 3.94 -8.01 14.55
CA ILE A 307 3.55 -7.74 13.16
C ILE A 307 2.76 -8.94 12.66
N SER A 308 1.55 -8.70 12.19
CA SER A 308 0.68 -9.74 11.66
C SER A 308 0.09 -9.39 10.29
N LYS A 309 -0.16 -10.43 9.52
CA LYS A 309 -1.02 -10.40 8.34
C LYS A 309 -2.38 -10.91 8.77
N ASN A 310 -3.27 -9.99 9.13
CA ASN A 310 -4.66 -10.33 9.40
C ASN A 310 -5.34 -10.71 8.09
N ASN A 311 -6.16 -11.76 8.13
CA ASN A 311 -7.01 -12.05 6.99
C ASN A 311 -7.91 -10.83 6.75
N PRO A 312 -7.92 -10.27 5.53
CA PRO A 312 -8.87 -9.24 5.13
C PRO A 312 -10.26 -9.72 5.53
N GLN A 313 -10.89 -8.98 6.44
CA GLN A 313 -12.20 -9.37 6.95
C GLN A 313 -13.21 -9.05 5.85
N LEU A 314 -13.45 -10.01 4.96
CA LEU A 314 -14.56 -9.95 4.00
C LEU A 314 -15.84 -9.78 4.79
N ASN A 315 -16.77 -8.99 4.26
CA ASN A 315 -18.07 -8.80 4.87
C ASN A 315 -19.13 -9.13 3.84
N LEU A 316 -19.83 -10.22 4.11
CA LEU A 316 -20.79 -10.82 3.20
C LEU A 316 -22.12 -10.10 3.31
N LYS A 317 -22.68 -9.74 2.16
CA LYS A 317 -24.07 -9.29 2.02
C LYS A 317 -24.67 -9.99 0.81
N GLU A 318 -25.85 -10.59 0.98
CA GLU A 318 -26.57 -11.24 -0.13
C GLU A 318 -26.85 -10.19 -1.22
N ALA A 319 -26.54 -10.54 -2.46
CA ALA A 319 -26.64 -9.65 -3.60
C ALA A 319 -28.11 -9.40 -3.98
N TYR A 320 -28.42 -8.20 -4.47
CA TYR A 320 -29.82 -7.84 -4.77
C TYR A 320 -30.32 -8.30 -6.14
N TYR A 321 -29.41 -8.47 -7.11
CA TYR A 321 -29.75 -8.73 -8.50
C TYR A 321 -29.08 -10.00 -9.01
N TYR A 322 -29.75 -11.14 -8.80
CA TYR A 322 -29.34 -12.43 -9.36
C TYR A 322 -30.55 -13.38 -9.52
N LEU A 323 -30.37 -14.41 -10.34
CA LEU A 323 -31.30 -15.54 -10.46
C LEU A 323 -30.65 -16.80 -9.89
N GLU A 324 -31.44 -17.62 -9.23
CA GLU A 324 -31.08 -19.00 -8.90
C GLU A 324 -31.45 -19.87 -10.11
N LEU A 325 -30.45 -20.51 -10.73
CA LEU A 325 -30.63 -21.34 -11.93
C LEU A 325 -30.79 -22.85 -11.59
N GLY A 326 -30.58 -23.21 -10.32
CA GLY A 326 -30.67 -24.56 -9.78
C GLY A 326 -30.17 -24.60 -8.33
N ASP A 327 -29.88 -25.79 -7.80
CA ASP A 327 -29.49 -25.94 -6.38
C ASP A 327 -28.12 -25.33 -6.03
N SER A 328 -27.23 -25.13 -7.02
CA SER A 328 -25.86 -24.64 -6.79
C SER A 328 -25.37 -23.61 -7.80
N GLU A 329 -26.23 -23.12 -8.69
CA GLU A 329 -25.84 -22.17 -9.76
C GLU A 329 -26.65 -20.89 -9.67
N VAL A 330 -25.97 -19.76 -9.87
CA VAL A 330 -26.59 -18.43 -9.88
C VAL A 330 -26.15 -17.63 -11.09
N GLN A 331 -27.04 -16.75 -11.58
CA GLN A 331 -26.70 -15.77 -12.61
C GLN A 331 -26.78 -14.35 -12.03
N CYS A 332 -25.66 -13.64 -12.00
CA CYS A 332 -25.61 -12.25 -11.57
C CYS A 332 -26.23 -11.34 -12.63
N LEU A 333 -27.25 -10.56 -12.28
CA LEU A 333 -27.96 -9.65 -13.20
C LEU A 333 -27.60 -8.17 -13.00
N LEU A 334 -26.61 -7.87 -12.16
CA LEU A 334 -26.27 -6.50 -11.82
C LEU A 334 -25.70 -5.70 -13.01
N CYS A 335 -24.88 -6.33 -13.84
CA CYS A 335 -24.20 -5.66 -14.93
C CYS A 335 -24.21 -6.50 -16.20
N PRO A 336 -23.90 -5.91 -17.37
CA PRO A 336 -23.96 -6.59 -18.67
C PRO A 336 -22.99 -7.76 -18.86
N ARG A 337 -22.26 -8.15 -17.81
CA ARG A 337 -21.46 -9.38 -17.78
C ARG A 337 -22.32 -10.63 -17.62
N GLU A 338 -23.44 -10.51 -16.91
CA GLU A 338 -24.40 -11.60 -16.69
C GLU A 338 -23.74 -12.93 -16.28
N CYS A 339 -22.75 -12.85 -15.37
CA CYS A 339 -21.94 -14.01 -14.99
C CYS A 339 -22.83 -15.13 -14.42
N ILE A 340 -22.72 -16.33 -15.01
CA ILE A 340 -23.23 -17.57 -14.44
C ILE A 340 -22.11 -18.17 -13.59
N LEU A 341 -22.41 -18.47 -12.33
CA LEU A 341 -21.43 -18.88 -11.31
C LEU A 341 -21.90 -20.15 -10.62
N VAL A 342 -21.07 -21.19 -10.63
CA VAL A 342 -21.30 -22.37 -9.79
C VAL A 342 -20.81 -22.13 -8.36
N GLU A 343 -21.12 -23.04 -7.44
CA GLU A 343 -20.71 -22.94 -6.03
C GLU A 343 -19.22 -22.60 -5.88
N GLY A 344 -18.92 -21.55 -5.11
CA GLY A 344 -17.56 -21.08 -4.85
C GLY A 344 -16.96 -20.20 -5.94
N GLU A 345 -17.54 -20.11 -7.14
CA GLU A 345 -17.04 -19.24 -8.21
C GLU A 345 -17.34 -17.76 -7.97
N ARG A 346 -16.50 -16.92 -8.58
CA ARG A 346 -16.61 -15.46 -8.54
C ARG A 346 -16.89 -14.87 -9.91
N GLY A 347 -17.69 -13.80 -9.92
CA GLY A 347 -17.88 -12.97 -11.11
C GLY A 347 -16.58 -12.28 -11.54
N ILE A 348 -16.55 -11.80 -12.78
CA ILE A 348 -15.40 -11.08 -13.38
C ILE A 348 -14.91 -9.91 -12.51
N CYS A 349 -15.82 -9.29 -11.73
CA CYS A 349 -15.47 -8.21 -10.82
C CYS A 349 -14.59 -8.62 -9.63
N GLY A 350 -14.43 -9.93 -9.36
CA GLY A 350 -13.64 -10.46 -8.25
C GLY A 350 -14.30 -10.36 -6.87
N VAL A 351 -15.42 -9.63 -6.75
CA VAL A 351 -16.05 -9.31 -5.45
C VAL A 351 -17.44 -9.92 -5.24
N ARG A 352 -17.98 -10.65 -6.22
CA ARG A 352 -19.26 -11.36 -6.09
C ARG A 352 -19.04 -12.84 -6.21
N GLN A 353 -19.48 -13.61 -5.22
CA GLN A 353 -19.24 -15.04 -5.11
C GLN A 353 -20.54 -15.80 -4.86
N ASN A 354 -20.71 -16.93 -5.53
CA ASN A 354 -21.77 -17.88 -5.21
C ASN A 354 -21.38 -18.68 -3.95
N ILE A 355 -22.21 -18.62 -2.91
CA ILE A 355 -22.04 -19.32 -1.64
C ILE A 355 -23.36 -20.03 -1.31
N LYS A 356 -23.33 -21.35 -1.37
CA LYS A 356 -24.44 -22.28 -1.17
C LYS A 356 -25.67 -21.93 -2.01
N GLY A 357 -25.47 -21.73 -3.31
CA GLY A 357 -26.54 -21.43 -4.27
C GLY A 357 -27.10 -20.01 -4.18
N LYS A 358 -26.42 -19.10 -3.46
CA LYS A 358 -26.81 -17.70 -3.32
C LYS A 358 -25.64 -16.78 -3.66
N LEU A 359 -25.92 -15.66 -4.33
CA LEU A 359 -24.88 -14.70 -4.68
C LEU A 359 -24.64 -13.72 -3.52
N TYR A 360 -23.38 -13.51 -3.14
CA TYR A 360 -22.98 -12.52 -2.14
C TYR A 360 -21.98 -11.53 -2.71
N THR A 361 -22.03 -10.28 -2.26
CA THR A 361 -20.90 -9.35 -2.36
C THR A 361 -19.95 -9.56 -1.18
N LEU A 362 -18.65 -9.49 -1.43
CA LEU A 362 -17.56 -9.71 -0.46
C LEU A 362 -17.07 -8.40 0.19
N VAL A 363 -17.49 -7.25 -0.34
CA VAL A 363 -16.91 -5.92 -0.05
C VAL A 363 -17.87 -4.98 0.71
N TYR A 364 -18.94 -5.51 1.29
CA TYR A 364 -19.95 -4.67 1.94
C TYR A 364 -19.40 -3.96 3.18
N GLY A 365 -19.40 -2.62 3.21
CA GLY A 365 -18.79 -1.86 4.32
C GLY A 365 -17.27 -2.00 4.42
N ARG A 366 -16.61 -2.45 3.35
CA ARG A 366 -15.15 -2.68 3.30
C ARG A 366 -14.47 -1.85 2.20
N PRO A 367 -14.52 -0.50 2.26
CA PRO A 367 -13.79 0.31 1.31
C PRO A 367 -12.28 0.11 1.47
N VAL A 368 -11.53 0.27 0.39
CA VAL A 368 -10.06 0.22 0.33
C VAL A 368 -9.44 1.60 0.11
N ALA A 369 -10.26 2.58 -0.30
CA ALA A 369 -9.89 3.99 -0.35
C ALA A 369 -10.98 4.83 0.33
N VAL A 370 -10.56 5.75 1.19
CA VAL A 370 -11.43 6.67 1.94
C VAL A 370 -10.74 8.03 2.00
N HIS A 371 -11.35 9.06 1.42
CA HIS A 371 -10.76 10.39 1.32
C HIS A 371 -11.82 11.49 1.47
N VAL A 372 -11.44 12.65 1.99
CA VAL A 372 -12.23 13.88 1.90
C VAL A 372 -11.61 14.72 0.78
N ASP A 373 -12.30 14.80 -0.36
CA ASP A 373 -11.79 15.44 -1.57
C ASP A 373 -12.65 16.65 -1.96
N PRO A 374 -12.10 17.66 -2.66
CA PRO A 374 -12.91 18.65 -3.34
C PRO A 374 -13.73 18.01 -4.46
N ILE A 375 -14.93 18.55 -4.75
CA ILE A 375 -15.77 18.07 -5.86
C ILE A 375 -15.04 18.14 -7.21
N GLU A 376 -14.17 19.12 -7.40
CA GLU A 376 -13.39 19.29 -8.63
C GLU A 376 -12.49 18.08 -8.95
N LYS A 377 -12.17 17.23 -7.96
CA LYS A 377 -11.45 15.97 -8.18
C LYS A 377 -12.35 14.87 -8.78
N LYS A 378 -13.67 15.03 -8.78
CA LYS A 378 -14.69 14.06 -9.25
C LYS A 378 -15.24 14.44 -10.63
N PRO A 379 -14.36 14.81 -11.58
CA PRO A 379 -14.66 15.62 -12.78
C PRO A 379 -16.11 16.15 -12.91
N ILE A 380 -16.57 16.91 -11.91
CA ILE A 380 -17.93 17.47 -11.85
C ILE A 380 -17.76 18.96 -11.57
N SER A 381 -18.17 19.81 -12.52
CA SER A 381 -17.98 21.26 -12.46
C SER A 381 -19.30 21.99 -12.22
N HIS A 382 -20.42 21.33 -12.48
CA HIS A 382 -21.76 21.88 -12.36
C HIS A 382 -22.51 21.28 -11.16
N MET A 383 -21.78 21.01 -10.08
CA MET A 383 -22.33 20.66 -8.77
C MET A 383 -21.48 21.26 -7.67
N LEU A 384 -22.10 22.00 -6.75
CA LEU A 384 -21.53 22.52 -5.50
C LEU A 384 -20.01 22.86 -5.57
N PRO A 385 -19.58 23.78 -6.45
CA PRO A 385 -18.15 24.06 -6.68
C PRO A 385 -17.42 24.49 -5.40
N GLY A 386 -16.22 23.95 -5.17
CA GLY A 386 -15.39 24.23 -4.01
C GLY A 386 -15.80 23.52 -2.72
N SER A 387 -16.86 22.71 -2.76
CA SER A 387 -17.30 21.92 -1.61
C SER A 387 -16.48 20.64 -1.43
N LYS A 388 -16.63 20.01 -0.25
CA LYS A 388 -16.01 18.73 0.09
C LYS A 388 -16.97 17.57 -0.12
N SER A 389 -16.42 16.46 -0.63
CA SER A 389 -17.10 15.18 -0.80
C SER A 389 -16.38 14.05 -0.08
N PHE A 390 -17.12 13.27 0.71
CA PHE A 390 -16.60 12.07 1.35
C PHE A 390 -16.54 10.93 0.32
N SER A 391 -15.34 10.52 -0.04
CA SER A 391 -15.09 9.66 -1.19
C SER A 391 -14.69 8.25 -0.78
N ILE A 392 -15.39 7.25 -1.30
CA ILE A 392 -15.14 5.83 -0.98
C ILE A 392 -15.06 4.96 -2.24
N ALA A 393 -14.27 3.89 -2.14
CA ALA A 393 -14.09 2.87 -3.16
C ALA A 393 -13.82 1.50 -2.54
N THR A 394 -14.27 0.40 -3.16
CA THR A 394 -13.88 -0.96 -2.76
C THR A 394 -12.88 -1.56 -3.75
N ALA A 395 -12.33 -2.73 -3.41
CA ALA A 395 -11.57 -3.54 -4.36
C ALA A 395 -12.45 -3.98 -5.55
N GLY A 396 -11.84 -4.25 -6.70
CA GLY A 396 -12.48 -4.85 -7.88
C GLY A 396 -13.07 -3.86 -8.90
N CYS A 397 -13.49 -4.39 -10.05
CA CYS A 397 -14.13 -3.64 -11.13
C CYS A 397 -14.76 -4.60 -12.15
N ASN A 398 -15.90 -4.25 -12.75
CA ASN A 398 -16.54 -5.09 -13.77
C ASN A 398 -16.01 -4.85 -15.21
N LEU A 399 -15.04 -3.96 -15.37
CA LEU A 399 -14.27 -3.71 -16.59
C LEU A 399 -12.78 -4.02 -16.39
N GLY A 400 -12.12 -4.44 -17.47
CA GLY A 400 -10.69 -4.78 -17.50
C GLY A 400 -9.86 -3.73 -18.24
N CYS A 401 -10.01 -2.46 -17.90
CA CYS A 401 -9.36 -1.33 -18.58
C CYS A 401 -7.83 -1.43 -18.52
N ARG A 402 -7.17 -1.57 -19.68
CA ARG A 402 -5.70 -1.69 -19.79
C ARG A 402 -4.93 -0.41 -19.39
N PHE A 403 -5.63 0.72 -19.35
CA PHE A 403 -5.11 2.06 -19.01
C PHE A 403 -5.57 2.55 -17.63
N CYS A 404 -6.17 1.69 -16.80
CA CYS A 404 -6.79 2.13 -15.54
C CYS A 404 -5.78 2.85 -14.63
N GLN A 405 -6.07 4.09 -14.27
CA GLN A 405 -5.24 4.89 -13.37
C GLN A 405 -5.36 4.45 -11.90
N ASN A 406 -6.44 3.74 -11.55
CA ASN A 406 -6.69 3.18 -10.22
C ASN A 406 -6.59 1.65 -10.22
N TRP A 407 -5.68 1.08 -11.02
CA TRP A 407 -5.56 -0.37 -11.21
C TRP A 407 -5.20 -1.11 -9.92
N GLN A 408 -4.46 -0.46 -9.00
CA GLN A 408 -4.04 -1.02 -7.71
C GLN A 408 -5.21 -1.40 -6.80
N ILE A 409 -6.37 -0.75 -6.98
CA ILE A 409 -7.60 -1.07 -6.23
C ILE A 409 -8.66 -1.74 -7.11
N SER A 410 -8.69 -1.44 -8.41
CA SER A 410 -9.75 -1.93 -9.31
C SER A 410 -9.45 -3.29 -9.95
N GLN A 411 -8.18 -3.72 -10.00
CA GLN A 411 -7.74 -4.96 -10.66
C GLN A 411 -7.15 -5.97 -9.65
N VAL A 412 -7.59 -5.91 -8.40
CA VAL A 412 -7.16 -6.80 -7.30
C VAL A 412 -8.37 -7.45 -6.63
N LEU A 413 -8.16 -8.61 -6.00
CA LEU A 413 -9.20 -9.24 -5.20
C LEU A 413 -9.32 -8.54 -3.84
N PRO A 414 -10.51 -8.57 -3.19
CA PRO A 414 -10.71 -7.91 -1.91
C PRO A 414 -9.83 -8.50 -0.79
N GLU A 415 -9.36 -9.74 -0.94
CA GLU A 415 -8.40 -10.35 -0.03
C GLU A 415 -6.94 -9.92 -0.24
N ASP A 416 -6.60 -9.36 -1.40
CA ASP A 416 -5.22 -8.98 -1.72
C ASP A 416 -4.90 -7.55 -1.28
N ILE A 417 -5.87 -6.85 -0.72
CA ILE A 417 -5.74 -5.43 -0.38
C ILE A 417 -6.37 -5.12 0.98
N ARG A 418 -5.73 -4.20 1.70
CA ARG A 418 -6.23 -3.71 2.98
C ARG A 418 -7.53 -2.92 2.78
N SER A 419 -8.53 -3.26 3.59
CA SER A 419 -9.80 -2.53 3.67
C SER A 419 -10.03 -1.92 5.06
N TYR A 420 -10.92 -0.94 5.12
CA TYR A 420 -11.43 -0.34 6.34
C TYR A 420 -12.68 -1.09 6.81
N ASP A 421 -13.02 -0.98 8.09
CA ASP A 421 -14.34 -1.36 8.62
C ASP A 421 -15.22 -0.11 8.70
N LEU A 422 -16.06 0.06 7.68
CA LEU A 422 -16.81 1.29 7.45
C LEU A 422 -18.23 0.97 6.96
N PRO A 423 -19.15 0.58 7.85
CA PRO A 423 -20.55 0.36 7.47
C PRO A 423 -21.24 1.68 7.03
N PRO A 424 -22.35 1.61 6.27
CA PRO A 424 -23.05 2.78 5.73
C PRO A 424 -23.29 3.92 6.73
N GLU A 425 -23.70 3.61 7.95
CA GLU A 425 -24.00 4.60 8.99
C GLU A 425 -22.76 5.40 9.37
N LYS A 426 -21.60 4.73 9.43
CA LYS A 426 -20.32 5.35 9.77
C LYS A 426 -19.77 6.19 8.64
N VAL A 427 -20.04 5.83 7.38
CA VAL A 427 -19.72 6.68 6.22
C VAL A 427 -20.46 8.01 6.33
N VAL A 428 -21.78 7.95 6.54
CA VAL A 428 -22.63 9.15 6.66
C VAL A 428 -22.23 9.99 7.87
N GLN A 429 -21.96 9.36 9.01
CA GLN A 429 -21.47 10.05 10.21
C GLN A 429 -20.16 10.81 9.92
N LEU A 430 -19.16 10.14 9.35
CA LEU A 430 -17.86 10.76 9.07
C LEU A 430 -17.96 11.86 8.00
N ALA A 431 -18.84 11.70 7.00
CA ALA A 431 -19.09 12.75 6.02
C ALA A 431 -19.59 14.04 6.69
N LEU A 432 -20.53 13.92 7.63
CA LEU A 432 -21.03 15.06 8.41
C LEU A 432 -19.95 15.67 9.31
N GLU A 433 -19.19 14.83 10.04
CA GLU A 433 -18.09 15.28 10.91
C GLU A 433 -16.99 16.04 10.14
N ASN A 434 -16.77 15.68 8.88
CA ASN A 434 -15.79 16.33 8.01
C ASN A 434 -16.35 17.55 7.24
N ASN A 435 -17.59 17.95 7.51
CA ASN A 435 -18.29 19.03 6.81
C ASN A 435 -18.35 18.81 5.29
N CYS A 436 -18.55 17.56 4.86
CA CYS A 436 -18.83 17.26 3.47
C CYS A 436 -20.28 17.63 3.13
N GLN A 437 -20.51 18.08 1.90
CA GLN A 437 -21.86 18.31 1.37
C GLN A 437 -22.38 17.10 0.57
N SER A 438 -21.47 16.20 0.21
CA SER A 438 -21.78 15.01 -0.58
C SER A 438 -20.95 13.80 -0.18
N ILE A 439 -21.40 12.62 -0.63
CA ILE A 439 -20.66 11.37 -0.64
C ILE A 439 -20.43 10.97 -2.09
N ALA A 440 -19.18 10.66 -2.45
CA ALA A 440 -18.80 10.19 -3.77
C ALA A 440 -18.42 8.71 -3.74
N TYR A 441 -19.11 7.92 -4.54
CA TYR A 441 -18.76 6.55 -4.83
C TYR A 441 -17.89 6.56 -6.10
N THR A 442 -16.60 6.24 -5.97
CA THR A 442 -15.58 6.66 -6.96
C THR A 442 -14.32 5.78 -6.92
N TYR A 443 -13.31 6.15 -7.73
CA TYR A 443 -11.96 5.56 -7.87
C TYR A 443 -11.95 4.18 -8.53
N SER A 444 -12.62 3.19 -7.95
CA SER A 444 -13.01 1.95 -8.63
C SER A 444 -14.44 2.07 -9.14
N GLU A 445 -14.93 1.04 -9.84
CA GLU A 445 -16.29 1.06 -10.42
C GLU A 445 -17.35 0.86 -9.33
N PRO A 446 -18.22 1.84 -9.01
CA PRO A 446 -19.13 1.71 -7.88
C PRO A 446 -20.25 0.71 -8.08
N THR A 447 -20.56 0.37 -9.34
CA THR A 447 -21.52 -0.70 -9.66
C THR A 447 -21.21 -1.98 -8.88
N ILE A 448 -19.94 -2.36 -8.73
CA ILE A 448 -19.61 -3.67 -8.16
C ILE A 448 -19.93 -3.77 -6.65
N PHE A 449 -19.96 -2.65 -5.93
CA PHE A 449 -20.36 -2.57 -4.51
C PHE A 449 -21.77 -1.98 -4.32
N TYR A 450 -22.67 -2.27 -5.27
CA TYR A 450 -24.05 -1.79 -5.32
C TYR A 450 -24.77 -1.73 -3.97
N GLU A 451 -24.80 -2.84 -3.21
CA GLU A 451 -25.56 -2.95 -1.96
C GLU A 451 -25.02 -1.98 -0.90
N TYR A 452 -23.69 -1.81 -0.84
CA TYR A 452 -23.04 -0.86 0.06
C TYR A 452 -23.31 0.59 -0.38
N MET A 453 -23.27 0.87 -1.68
CA MET A 453 -23.55 2.19 -2.23
C MET A 453 -25.00 2.62 -1.99
N ILE A 454 -25.99 1.81 -2.39
CA ILE A 454 -27.41 2.20 -2.32
C ILE A 454 -27.90 2.39 -0.88
N GLU A 455 -27.45 1.56 0.05
CA GLU A 455 -27.81 1.72 1.46
C GLU A 455 -27.16 2.96 2.07
N THR A 456 -25.90 3.24 1.73
CA THR A 456 -25.24 4.49 2.12
C THR A 456 -25.96 5.69 1.53
N ALA A 457 -26.38 5.63 0.27
CA ALA A 457 -27.03 6.73 -0.43
C ALA A 457 -28.39 7.07 0.18
N LYS A 458 -29.18 6.04 0.53
CA LYS A 458 -30.45 6.18 1.28
C LYS A 458 -30.25 6.91 2.61
N LEU A 459 -29.23 6.54 3.39
CA LEU A 459 -28.92 7.18 4.66
C LEU A 459 -28.40 8.61 4.49
N ALA A 460 -27.58 8.86 3.46
CA ALA A 460 -27.04 10.17 3.15
C ALA A 460 -28.16 11.18 2.85
N HIS A 461 -29.14 10.79 2.03
CA HIS A 461 -30.33 11.61 1.72
C HIS A 461 -31.12 11.98 2.97
N GLN A 462 -31.33 11.04 3.90
CA GLN A 462 -32.01 11.29 5.17
C GLN A 462 -31.30 12.34 6.04
N LYS A 463 -30.00 12.56 5.81
CA LYS A 463 -29.16 13.55 6.50
C LYS A 463 -28.88 14.81 5.68
N GLY A 464 -29.50 14.94 4.51
CA GLY A 464 -29.32 16.11 3.63
C GLY A 464 -27.99 16.13 2.86
N LEU A 465 -27.23 15.02 2.84
CA LEU A 465 -26.05 14.88 2.00
C LEU A 465 -26.44 14.49 0.58
N LYS A 466 -25.71 15.03 -0.40
CA LYS A 466 -25.85 14.66 -1.82
C LYS A 466 -25.06 13.40 -2.15
N ASN A 467 -25.52 12.63 -3.13
CA ASN A 467 -24.84 11.41 -3.59
C ASN A 467 -24.28 11.59 -5.01
N ILE A 468 -23.00 11.26 -5.17
CA ILE A 468 -22.27 11.37 -6.44
C ILE A 468 -21.82 9.98 -6.89
N TYR A 469 -22.21 9.60 -8.11
CA TYR A 469 -21.86 8.34 -8.74
C TYR A 469 -20.82 8.54 -9.85
N VAL A 470 -19.55 8.25 -9.56
CA VAL A 470 -18.45 8.36 -10.55
C VAL A 470 -18.22 6.97 -11.15
N THR A 471 -18.64 6.75 -12.39
CA THR A 471 -18.84 5.40 -12.95
C THR A 471 -18.46 5.29 -14.41
N SER A 472 -18.19 4.07 -14.87
CA SER A 472 -18.11 3.71 -16.29
C SER A 472 -19.48 3.39 -16.90
N GLY A 473 -20.57 3.47 -16.13
CA GLY A 473 -21.93 3.20 -16.60
C GLY A 473 -22.16 1.77 -17.05
N TYR A 474 -21.38 0.80 -16.55
CA TYR A 474 -21.48 -0.61 -16.95
C TYR A 474 -22.41 -1.38 -16.01
N ILE A 475 -23.69 -1.07 -16.06
CA ILE A 475 -24.74 -1.57 -15.16
C ILE A 475 -26.00 -1.93 -15.99
N ASN A 476 -26.79 -2.91 -15.53
CA ASN A 476 -28.03 -3.26 -16.22
C ASN A 476 -29.16 -2.24 -15.92
N PRO A 477 -30.18 -2.10 -16.80
CA PRO A 477 -31.20 -1.07 -16.66
C PRO A 477 -31.98 -1.07 -15.34
N GLU A 478 -32.44 -2.24 -14.88
CA GLU A 478 -33.22 -2.37 -13.65
C GLU A 478 -32.46 -1.89 -12.40
N PRO A 479 -31.26 -2.41 -12.08
CA PRO A 479 -30.51 -1.92 -10.93
C PRO A 479 -30.13 -0.44 -11.04
N LEU A 480 -29.89 0.07 -12.26
CA LEU A 480 -29.60 1.48 -12.48
C LEU A 480 -30.80 2.38 -12.16
N ARG A 481 -32.01 2.04 -12.62
CA ARG A 481 -33.21 2.84 -12.33
C ARG A 481 -33.51 2.89 -10.84
N GLU A 482 -33.34 1.78 -10.12
CA GLU A 482 -33.48 1.79 -8.65
C GLU A 482 -32.41 2.67 -7.97
N LEU A 483 -31.17 2.62 -8.46
CA LEU A 483 -30.08 3.44 -7.92
C LEU A 483 -30.33 4.94 -8.16
N CYS A 484 -30.82 5.33 -9.34
CA CYS A 484 -31.04 6.73 -9.71
C CYS A 484 -31.97 7.48 -8.75
N LYS A 485 -32.86 6.78 -8.03
CA LYS A 485 -33.73 7.36 -7.00
C LYS A 485 -32.96 8.01 -5.84
N TYR A 486 -31.70 7.63 -5.65
CA TYR A 486 -30.87 8.08 -4.53
C TYR A 486 -29.58 8.79 -4.97
N ILE A 487 -29.34 8.94 -6.28
CA ILE A 487 -28.17 9.62 -6.83
C ILE A 487 -28.57 11.00 -7.31
N ASP A 488 -27.87 12.04 -6.86
CA ASP A 488 -28.13 13.42 -7.27
C ASP A 488 -27.34 13.78 -8.55
N ALA A 489 -26.09 13.30 -8.64
CA ALA A 489 -25.23 13.55 -9.79
C ALA A 489 -24.37 12.33 -10.15
N ALA A 490 -24.01 12.22 -11.43
CA ALA A 490 -23.11 11.21 -11.94
C ALA A 490 -22.04 11.83 -12.83
N ASN A 491 -20.80 11.34 -12.69
CA ASN A 491 -19.79 11.49 -13.72
C ASN A 491 -19.68 10.14 -14.45
N LEU A 492 -20.07 10.11 -15.72
CA LEU A 492 -20.06 8.90 -16.53
C LEU A 492 -18.88 8.91 -17.50
N ASP A 493 -17.98 7.95 -17.32
CA ASP A 493 -16.78 7.77 -18.14
C ASP A 493 -17.11 7.00 -19.43
N ILE A 494 -17.27 7.73 -20.53
CA ILE A 494 -17.26 7.16 -21.89
C ILE A 494 -15.81 6.90 -22.26
N LYS A 495 -15.33 5.66 -22.05
CA LYS A 495 -13.90 5.32 -22.17
C LYS A 495 -13.37 5.44 -23.60
N GLY A 496 -14.24 5.24 -24.58
CA GLY A 496 -14.00 5.42 -26.01
C GLY A 496 -15.34 5.39 -26.73
N PHE A 497 -15.36 5.56 -28.06
CA PHE A 497 -16.63 5.67 -28.79
C PHE A 497 -16.81 4.62 -29.89
N THR A 498 -16.16 3.47 -29.74
CA THR A 498 -16.36 2.32 -30.64
C THR A 498 -16.47 1.01 -29.85
N GLU A 499 -17.21 0.04 -30.38
CA GLU A 499 -17.28 -1.31 -29.81
C GLU A 499 -15.91 -2.02 -29.84
N ASP A 500 -15.10 -1.75 -30.87
CA ASP A 500 -13.75 -2.32 -30.95
C ASP A 500 -12.84 -1.82 -29.82
N TYR A 501 -12.92 -0.53 -29.49
CA TYR A 501 -12.21 0.04 -28.35
C TYR A 501 -12.62 -0.65 -27.04
N TYR A 502 -13.93 -0.76 -26.78
CA TYR A 502 -14.45 -1.38 -25.56
C TYR A 502 -14.03 -2.85 -25.44
N ARG A 503 -14.11 -3.61 -26.52
CA ARG A 503 -13.69 -5.01 -26.55
C ARG A 503 -12.19 -5.16 -26.28
N LYS A 504 -11.33 -4.38 -26.96
CA LYS A 504 -9.87 -4.53 -26.87
C LYS A 504 -9.27 -3.96 -25.59
N TYR A 505 -9.74 -2.79 -25.17
CA TYR A 505 -9.10 -2.01 -24.11
C TYR A 505 -9.84 -2.04 -22.78
N CYS A 506 -11.16 -2.26 -22.77
CA CYS A 506 -11.97 -2.31 -21.55
C CYS A 506 -12.49 -3.71 -21.22
N LEU A 507 -12.35 -4.67 -22.14
CA LEU A 507 -13.00 -5.98 -22.11
C LEU A 507 -14.53 -5.88 -21.96
N GLY A 508 -15.17 -4.82 -22.44
CA GLY A 508 -16.60 -4.55 -22.28
C GLY A 508 -17.31 -4.30 -23.62
N LYS A 509 -18.48 -3.68 -23.55
CA LYS A 509 -19.28 -3.21 -24.69
C LYS A 509 -19.60 -1.72 -24.54
N LEU A 510 -19.67 -0.97 -25.63
CA LEU A 510 -20.00 0.46 -25.59
C LEU A 510 -21.50 0.67 -25.34
N GLN A 511 -22.35 -0.09 -26.04
CA GLN A 511 -23.80 0.14 -26.02
C GLN A 511 -24.43 0.21 -24.62
N PRO A 512 -24.10 -0.65 -23.64
CA PRO A 512 -24.66 -0.55 -22.29
C PRO A 512 -24.29 0.73 -21.54
N VAL A 513 -23.12 1.32 -21.84
CA VAL A 513 -22.68 2.59 -21.25
C VAL A 513 -23.52 3.75 -21.78
N LEU A 514 -23.77 3.76 -23.10
CA LEU A 514 -24.62 4.74 -23.75
C LEU A 514 -26.08 4.65 -23.27
N GLU A 515 -26.57 3.44 -23.05
CA GLU A 515 -27.90 3.22 -22.47
C GLU A 515 -27.98 3.73 -21.03
N SER A 516 -26.95 3.49 -20.22
CA SER A 516 -26.89 4.00 -18.86
C SER A 516 -26.93 5.53 -18.78
N ALA A 517 -26.25 6.22 -19.70
CA ALA A 517 -26.31 7.67 -19.78
C ALA A 517 -27.73 8.19 -20.07
N LYS A 518 -28.48 7.52 -20.95
CA LYS A 518 -29.88 7.86 -21.24
C LYS A 518 -30.78 7.62 -20.03
N ILE A 519 -30.66 6.46 -19.39
CA ILE A 519 -31.45 6.11 -18.21
C ILE A 519 -31.23 7.12 -17.08
N MET A 520 -29.98 7.47 -16.79
CA MET A 520 -29.69 8.48 -15.76
C MET A 520 -30.37 9.82 -16.07
N GLN A 521 -30.40 10.23 -17.34
CA GLN A 521 -31.06 11.48 -17.75
C GLN A 521 -32.58 11.37 -17.63
N GLU A 522 -33.15 10.25 -18.06
CA GLU A 522 -34.59 9.97 -17.95
C GLU A 522 -35.06 9.99 -16.48
N GLU A 523 -34.24 9.46 -15.56
CA GLU A 523 -34.51 9.42 -14.13
C GLU A 523 -34.17 10.75 -13.41
N GLY A 524 -33.68 11.76 -14.13
CA GLY A 524 -33.43 13.11 -13.60
C GLY A 524 -32.14 13.28 -12.82
N VAL A 525 -31.17 12.37 -12.96
CA VAL A 525 -29.82 12.53 -12.39
C VAL A 525 -29.06 13.62 -13.16
N TRP A 526 -28.33 14.50 -12.47
CA TRP A 526 -27.41 15.43 -13.14
C TRP A 526 -26.20 14.67 -13.69
N ILE A 527 -25.94 14.72 -14.99
CA ILE A 527 -24.86 13.97 -15.63
C ILE A 527 -23.79 14.92 -16.15
N GLU A 528 -22.53 14.56 -15.88
CA GLU A 528 -21.37 15.05 -16.60
C GLU A 528 -20.63 13.86 -17.22
N LEU A 529 -20.03 14.04 -18.39
CA LEU A 529 -19.36 12.98 -19.13
C LEU A 529 -17.85 13.20 -19.13
N THR A 530 -17.09 12.13 -18.99
CA THR A 530 -15.63 12.19 -19.13
C THR A 530 -15.16 11.22 -20.21
N ASN A 531 -14.23 11.68 -21.03
CA ASN A 531 -13.52 10.85 -21.99
C ASN A 531 -12.00 11.04 -21.80
N LEU A 532 -11.32 9.98 -21.37
CA LEU A 532 -9.87 9.95 -21.23
C LEU A 532 -9.25 9.69 -22.60
N ILE A 533 -8.49 10.66 -23.12
CA ILE A 533 -7.90 10.57 -24.46
C ILE A 533 -6.53 9.89 -24.37
N LEU A 534 -6.41 8.70 -24.92
CA LEU A 534 -5.17 7.93 -25.07
C LEU A 534 -4.57 8.19 -26.46
N PRO A 535 -3.33 8.70 -26.54
CA PRO A 535 -2.66 8.92 -27.82
C PRO A 535 -2.64 7.68 -28.69
N THR A 536 -2.88 7.84 -29.99
CA THR A 536 -2.90 6.79 -31.03
C THR A 536 -3.97 5.70 -30.87
N ILE A 537 -4.83 5.78 -29.85
CA ILE A 537 -5.80 4.73 -29.52
C ILE A 537 -7.24 5.21 -29.67
N ASN A 538 -7.60 6.34 -29.06
CA ASN A 538 -8.94 6.92 -29.17
C ASN A 538 -8.91 8.45 -29.39
N ASP A 539 -7.82 8.95 -29.97
CA ASP A 539 -7.60 10.35 -30.34
C ASP A 539 -7.89 10.63 -31.83
N ASP A 540 -8.70 9.79 -32.47
CA ASP A 540 -9.24 10.05 -33.80
C ASP A 540 -10.34 11.14 -33.71
N MET A 541 -10.10 12.26 -34.38
CA MET A 541 -10.96 13.44 -34.33
C MET A 541 -12.34 13.22 -34.95
N GLU A 542 -12.47 12.32 -35.93
CA GLU A 542 -13.77 11.99 -36.51
C GLU A 542 -14.61 11.17 -35.52
N VAL A 543 -13.98 10.20 -34.84
CA VAL A 543 -14.65 9.42 -33.79
C VAL A 543 -15.03 10.30 -32.59
N ILE A 544 -14.20 11.28 -32.24
CA ILE A 544 -14.54 12.28 -31.21
C ILE A 544 -15.73 13.13 -31.64
N ARG A 545 -15.79 13.55 -32.93
CA ARG A 545 -16.94 14.28 -33.47
C ARG A 545 -18.22 13.44 -33.38
N GLU A 546 -18.17 12.17 -33.77
CA GLU A 546 -19.31 11.24 -33.65
C GLU A 546 -19.81 11.12 -32.20
N MET A 547 -18.88 11.04 -31.23
CA MET A 547 -19.22 11.05 -29.80
C MET A 547 -19.96 12.34 -29.41
N CYS A 548 -19.42 13.50 -29.80
CA CYS A 548 -20.01 14.79 -29.46
C CYS A 548 -21.39 14.98 -30.09
N GLU A 549 -21.57 14.55 -31.34
CA GLU A 549 -22.87 14.58 -32.03
C GLU A 549 -23.88 13.66 -31.36
N TRP A 550 -23.44 12.48 -30.92
CA TRP A 550 -24.27 11.58 -30.14
C TRP A 550 -24.69 12.19 -28.80
N VAL A 551 -23.75 12.81 -28.07
CA VAL A 551 -24.04 13.49 -26.79
C VAL A 551 -25.08 14.59 -27.01
N LYS A 552 -24.85 15.48 -27.98
CA LYS A 552 -25.79 16.56 -28.31
C LYS A 552 -27.18 16.03 -28.66
N LYS A 553 -27.25 14.97 -29.48
CA LYS A 553 -28.50 14.39 -29.96
C LYS A 553 -29.29 13.67 -28.86
N ASN A 554 -28.61 12.94 -27.99
CA ASN A 554 -29.27 12.03 -27.04
C ASN A 554 -29.39 12.62 -25.64
N LEU A 555 -28.46 13.50 -25.23
CA LEU A 555 -28.38 14.06 -23.90
C LEU A 555 -28.54 15.59 -23.89
N GLY A 556 -28.40 16.25 -25.04
CA GLY A 556 -28.56 17.70 -25.18
C GLY A 556 -27.24 18.48 -25.12
N PRO A 557 -27.24 19.75 -25.51
CA PRO A 557 -26.03 20.59 -25.61
C PRO A 557 -25.48 21.02 -24.25
N ASP A 558 -26.30 20.94 -23.21
CA ASP A 558 -26.02 21.45 -21.87
C ASP A 558 -25.32 20.45 -20.95
N VAL A 559 -25.17 19.19 -21.36
CA VAL A 559 -24.44 18.16 -20.60
C VAL A 559 -22.94 18.44 -20.70
N PRO A 560 -22.24 18.68 -19.57
CA PRO A 560 -20.80 18.89 -19.57
C PRO A 560 -20.02 17.68 -20.10
N LEU A 561 -18.99 17.94 -20.89
CA LEU A 561 -18.06 16.93 -21.41
C LEU A 561 -16.61 17.30 -21.06
N TYR A 562 -15.88 16.36 -20.47
CA TYR A 562 -14.45 16.48 -20.18
C TYR A 562 -13.63 15.66 -21.16
N PHE A 563 -12.65 16.29 -21.78
CA PHE A 563 -11.52 15.59 -22.36
C PHE A 563 -10.37 15.58 -21.37
N SER A 564 -10.10 14.40 -20.80
CA SER A 564 -9.10 14.25 -19.74
C SER A 564 -7.77 13.76 -20.29
N ARG A 565 -6.68 14.34 -19.77
CA ARG A 565 -5.32 13.94 -20.12
C ARG A 565 -4.96 12.58 -19.54
N PHE A 566 -4.52 11.67 -20.40
CA PHE A 566 -3.92 10.40 -20.03
C PHE A 566 -2.48 10.57 -19.56
N TYR A 567 -2.07 9.71 -18.63
CA TYR A 567 -0.69 9.49 -18.23
C TYR A 567 -0.43 7.97 -18.24
N PRO A 568 0.75 7.51 -18.69
CA PRO A 568 1.08 6.08 -18.76
C PRO A 568 0.82 5.37 -17.43
N ALA A 569 -0.02 4.33 -17.48
CA ALA A 569 -0.53 3.63 -16.32
C ALA A 569 -0.88 2.16 -16.65
N TYR A 570 -0.81 1.31 -15.62
CA TYR A 570 -1.15 -0.12 -15.69
C TYR A 570 -0.44 -0.87 -16.84
N LYS A 571 -1.18 -1.31 -17.86
CA LYS A 571 -0.65 -2.08 -18.99
C LYS A 571 -0.29 -1.19 -20.20
N ILE A 572 -0.61 0.10 -20.15
CA ILE A 572 -0.31 1.07 -21.19
C ILE A 572 0.72 2.06 -20.65
N THR A 573 1.96 1.59 -20.52
CA THR A 573 3.11 2.38 -20.02
C THR A 573 4.01 2.89 -21.15
N HIS A 574 3.83 2.37 -22.37
CA HIS A 574 4.68 2.68 -23.53
C HIS A 574 4.26 3.96 -24.28
N LEU A 575 3.08 4.50 -24.00
CA LEU A 575 2.60 5.74 -24.61
C LEU A 575 2.95 6.96 -23.75
N PRO A 576 3.23 8.12 -24.37
CA PRO A 576 3.42 9.37 -23.62
C PRO A 576 2.09 9.87 -23.03
N PRO A 577 2.14 10.84 -22.10
CA PRO A 577 0.95 11.59 -21.73
C PRO A 577 0.30 12.25 -22.95
N THR A 578 -1.03 12.41 -22.95
CA THR A 578 -1.72 13.06 -24.08
C THR A 578 -1.16 14.46 -24.31
N PRO A 579 -0.82 14.83 -25.56
CA PRO A 579 -0.50 16.22 -25.88
C PRO A 579 -1.68 17.14 -25.56
N VAL A 580 -1.39 18.31 -24.99
CA VAL A 580 -2.44 19.30 -24.66
C VAL A 580 -3.16 19.76 -25.93
N GLU A 581 -2.42 19.95 -27.03
CA GLU A 581 -2.99 20.32 -28.34
C GLU A 581 -4.04 19.33 -28.83
N THR A 582 -3.88 18.02 -28.57
CA THR A 582 -4.89 17.00 -28.92
C THR A 582 -6.19 17.23 -28.15
N LEU A 583 -6.11 17.57 -26.86
CA LEU A 583 -7.28 17.86 -26.02
C LEU A 583 -7.96 19.17 -26.44
N GLU A 584 -7.16 20.18 -26.82
CA GLU A 584 -7.68 21.47 -27.32
C GLU A 584 -8.44 21.29 -28.63
N LYS A 585 -7.93 20.49 -29.58
CA LYS A 585 -8.64 20.15 -30.83
C LYS A 585 -9.94 19.38 -30.56
N ALA A 586 -9.92 18.40 -29.65
CA ALA A 586 -11.12 17.68 -29.25
C ALA A 586 -12.19 18.62 -28.67
N ARG A 587 -11.74 19.58 -27.84
CA ARG A 587 -12.61 20.62 -27.28
C ARG A 587 -13.20 21.54 -28.35
N GLU A 588 -12.41 21.99 -29.31
CA GLU A 588 -12.88 22.80 -30.45
C GLU A 588 -13.97 22.07 -31.22
N ILE A 589 -13.77 20.79 -31.55
CA ILE A 589 -14.77 19.95 -32.24
C ILE A 589 -16.08 19.88 -31.46
N ALA A 590 -16.01 19.64 -30.15
CA ALA A 590 -17.18 19.54 -29.30
C ALA A 590 -17.99 20.85 -29.24
N LEU A 591 -17.30 21.99 -29.18
CA LEU A 591 -17.91 23.32 -29.24
C LEU A 591 -18.52 23.60 -30.62
N ASP A 592 -17.83 23.24 -31.70
CA ASP A 592 -18.32 23.38 -33.09
C ASP A 592 -19.57 22.52 -33.36
N VAL A 593 -19.63 21.32 -32.77
CA VAL A 593 -20.83 20.48 -32.79
C VAL A 593 -21.99 21.17 -32.04
N GLY A 594 -21.69 22.07 -31.10
CA GLY A 594 -22.65 22.88 -30.37
C GLY A 594 -22.92 22.38 -28.95
N LEU A 595 -21.95 21.71 -28.31
CA LEU A 595 -21.97 21.52 -26.87
C LEU A 595 -21.57 22.83 -26.17
N HIS A 596 -22.23 23.17 -25.08
CA HIS A 596 -22.02 24.45 -24.40
C HIS A 596 -20.89 24.42 -23.37
N TYR A 597 -20.69 23.27 -22.72
CA TYR A 597 -19.77 23.13 -21.59
C TYR A 597 -18.76 22.02 -21.87
N VAL A 598 -17.59 22.39 -22.38
CA VAL A 598 -16.52 21.46 -22.72
C VAL A 598 -15.24 21.83 -21.97
N TYR A 599 -14.78 20.88 -21.16
CA TYR A 599 -13.68 21.03 -20.22
C TYR A 599 -12.47 20.22 -20.63
N ILE A 600 -11.28 20.69 -20.26
CA ILE A 600 -10.04 19.90 -20.35
C ILE A 600 -9.61 19.55 -18.93
N GLY A 601 -9.53 18.25 -18.64
CA GLY A 601 -9.14 17.74 -17.32
C GLY A 601 -7.66 17.35 -17.26
N ASN A 602 -7.10 17.33 -16.05
CA ASN A 602 -5.71 16.94 -15.78
C ASN A 602 -4.65 17.84 -16.46
N VAL A 603 -4.97 19.12 -16.68
CA VAL A 603 -4.03 20.13 -17.19
C VAL A 603 -4.14 21.41 -16.34
N PRO A 604 -3.59 21.41 -15.10
CA PRO A 604 -3.78 22.51 -14.17
C PRO A 604 -3.39 23.86 -14.77
N GLY A 605 -4.30 24.83 -14.70
CA GLY A 605 -4.09 26.19 -15.21
C GLY A 605 -4.48 26.38 -16.67
N ASN A 606 -5.00 25.33 -17.34
CA ASN A 606 -5.61 25.50 -18.65
C ASN A 606 -6.92 26.32 -18.54
N PRO A 607 -7.15 27.36 -19.36
CA PRO A 607 -8.38 28.15 -19.33
C PRO A 607 -9.67 27.34 -19.54
N ALA A 608 -9.58 26.16 -20.16
CA ALA A 608 -10.69 25.24 -20.35
C ALA A 608 -11.09 24.46 -19.08
N GLU A 609 -10.42 24.67 -17.93
CA GLU A 609 -10.90 24.18 -16.62
C GLU A 609 -12.01 25.09 -16.05
N HIS A 610 -12.23 26.27 -16.65
CA HIS A 610 -13.16 27.27 -16.16
C HIS A 610 -14.56 27.11 -16.77
N THR A 611 -15.58 27.52 -16.02
CA THR A 611 -16.96 27.59 -16.52
C THR A 611 -17.21 28.99 -17.08
N TYR A 612 -17.62 29.07 -18.34
CA TYR A 612 -18.02 30.31 -19.02
C TYR A 612 -19.51 30.30 -19.33
N CYS A 613 -20.12 31.48 -19.40
CA CYS A 613 -21.49 31.62 -19.85
C CYS A 613 -21.58 31.29 -21.35
N PRO A 614 -22.46 30.36 -21.79
CA PRO A 614 -22.53 29.98 -23.20
C PRO A 614 -23.10 31.09 -24.09
N ASN A 615 -23.85 32.02 -23.52
CA ASN A 615 -24.50 33.11 -24.25
C ASN A 615 -23.58 34.34 -24.42
N CYS A 616 -22.94 34.81 -23.34
CA CYS A 616 -22.12 36.05 -23.40
C CYS A 616 -20.61 35.84 -23.21
N GLY A 617 -20.14 34.60 -23.01
CA GLY A 617 -18.73 34.27 -22.84
C GLY A 617 -18.10 34.71 -21.51
N LYS A 618 -18.86 35.32 -20.59
CA LYS A 618 -18.34 35.77 -19.30
C LYS A 618 -17.81 34.61 -18.47
N LEU A 619 -16.64 34.78 -17.84
CA LEU A 619 -16.09 33.85 -16.85
C LEU A 619 -16.98 33.79 -15.61
N LEU A 620 -17.56 32.61 -15.36
CA LEU A 620 -18.48 32.37 -14.25
C LEU A 620 -17.76 31.71 -13.07
N ILE A 621 -17.03 30.62 -13.32
CA ILE A 621 -16.29 29.91 -12.27
C ILE A 621 -14.86 29.70 -12.74
N GLN A 622 -13.92 30.22 -11.97
CA GLN A 622 -12.50 30.09 -12.24
C GLN A 622 -11.90 28.98 -11.37
N ARG A 623 -11.11 28.11 -12.00
CA ARG A 623 -10.46 26.97 -11.34
C ARG A 623 -8.97 26.92 -11.65
N VAL A 624 -8.18 26.39 -10.73
CA VAL A 624 -6.78 26.00 -10.99
C VAL A 624 -6.61 24.60 -10.42
N GLY A 625 -6.59 23.60 -11.29
CA GLY A 625 -6.68 22.20 -10.86
C GLY A 625 -7.95 21.96 -10.05
N PHE A 626 -7.81 21.51 -8.79
CA PHE A 626 -8.94 21.18 -7.93
C PHE A 626 -9.46 22.34 -7.07
N PHE A 627 -8.97 23.56 -7.26
CA PHE A 627 -9.34 24.71 -6.44
C PHE A 627 -10.19 25.69 -7.22
N VAL A 628 -11.35 26.05 -6.67
CA VAL A 628 -12.15 27.18 -7.14
C VAL A 628 -11.57 28.47 -6.57
N THR A 629 -11.14 29.37 -7.46
CA THR A 629 -10.57 30.67 -7.08
C THR A 629 -11.61 31.78 -7.12
N THR A 630 -12.60 31.66 -8.00
CA THR A 630 -13.69 32.63 -8.14
C THR A 630 -14.97 31.91 -8.52
N ASN A 631 -16.10 32.28 -7.89
CA ASN A 631 -17.44 31.88 -8.30
C ASN A 631 -18.33 33.12 -8.42
N ASN A 632 -18.66 33.49 -9.65
CA ASN A 632 -19.44 34.67 -10.01
C ASN A 632 -20.91 34.34 -10.34
N LEU A 633 -21.36 33.09 -10.16
CA LEU A 633 -22.75 32.74 -10.40
C LEU A 633 -23.66 33.49 -9.43
N ASN A 634 -24.74 34.08 -9.96
CA ASN A 634 -25.84 34.55 -9.15
C ASN A 634 -26.88 33.44 -9.06
N GLU A 635 -26.81 32.64 -8.00
CA GLU A 635 -27.56 31.38 -7.88
C GLU A 635 -27.24 30.42 -9.02
N ASP A 636 -28.17 30.24 -9.97
CA ASP A 636 -28.02 29.40 -11.15
C ASP A 636 -27.92 30.22 -12.44
N ARG A 637 -27.56 31.51 -12.36
CA ARG A 637 -27.56 32.43 -13.51
C ARG A 637 -26.28 33.19 -13.71
N CYS A 638 -26.00 33.50 -14.98
CA CYS A 638 -24.96 34.45 -15.37
C CYS A 638 -25.35 35.86 -14.89
N PRO A 639 -24.49 36.55 -14.11
CA PRO A 639 -24.80 37.88 -13.60
C PRO A 639 -24.79 38.98 -14.69
N SER A 640 -24.30 38.68 -15.90
CA SER A 640 -24.16 39.68 -16.97
C SER A 640 -25.30 39.69 -17.97
N CYS A 641 -25.85 38.52 -18.31
CA CYS A 641 -26.92 38.39 -19.32
C CYS A 641 -28.15 37.63 -18.79
N GLY A 642 -28.13 37.12 -17.56
CA GLY A 642 -29.26 36.39 -16.96
C GLY A 642 -29.44 34.95 -17.43
N GLU A 643 -28.56 34.46 -18.32
CA GLU A 643 -28.57 33.09 -18.83
C GLU A 643 -28.59 32.07 -17.69
N LYS A 644 -29.47 31.06 -17.78
CA LYS A 644 -29.54 30.01 -16.77
C LYS A 644 -28.44 29.00 -17.05
N ILE A 645 -27.65 28.68 -16.04
CA ILE A 645 -26.54 27.75 -16.13
C ILE A 645 -27.01 26.42 -15.51
N PRO A 646 -27.09 25.33 -16.29
CA PRO A 646 -27.61 24.06 -15.82
C PRO A 646 -26.63 23.43 -14.82
N GLY A 647 -27.14 22.81 -13.75
CA GLY A 647 -26.33 22.23 -12.69
C GLY A 647 -27.02 22.22 -11.32
N ILE A 648 -26.32 21.71 -10.31
CA ILE A 648 -26.73 21.67 -8.90
C ILE A 648 -25.89 22.68 -8.11
N TRP A 649 -26.37 23.91 -7.96
CA TRP A 649 -25.58 25.01 -7.40
C TRP A 649 -25.80 25.26 -5.90
N LYS A 650 -26.79 24.60 -5.27
CA LYS A 650 -27.15 24.76 -3.85
C LYS A 650 -27.57 23.45 -3.22
#